data_AF-A0A2D4G845-F1
#
_entry.id   AF-A0A2D4G845-F1
#
_cell.length_a   1.000
_cell.length_b   1.000
_cell.length_c   1.000
_cell.angle_alpha   90.00
_cell.angle_beta   90.00
_cell.angle_gamma   90.00
#
_symmetry.space_group_name_H-M   'P 1'
#
loop_
_entity.id
_entity.type
_entity.pdbx_description
1 polymer ?
#
loop_
_entity_poly.entity_id
_entity_poly.type
_entity_poly.pdbx_seq_one_letter_code
_entity_poly.pdbx_strand_id
1 'polypeptide(L)'
;VRAMWLLRAPPLLRFPKHVSCWARGTVSAGPSTGQKAKPDSKYRETILLPQSDFPSQLPGRLQPETELEIQQKCDFSELYSWQRQRKTKQEFCLHDGPPYANGDPHVGHALNKILKDITNRFHVMNGYKVHYVPGWDCHGLPIELKALSECEKIKHLTPMEIRKKAKAFAEKIIEKQKSAFMRWGVMANWENCYYTFDPKYEAKQLSVFHQMYEKGFIYQDYKPVFWSPSTNTALAEAELEYNQQHTSQAAYIKFPLLKPPPKVASAVDGLPAVSLIVWTTQPWTIAANQAVCYMPNLEYSIVKCASTGEHFIVAADRVQSVAAVLDTQFDVISTFKGTDLESGICSHPTIPGRQSPLLPANHVTISKGTGLVHTAPAHGMEDYSVASHHQLPMDCLVDEDGLFTEAAGSELQKKAVLGEGNETVIEMLQAAKNLLKEEKYVHSYPYEWRTKKPVIIRASKQWFINTQNLETAAQEALKKVKTVPASGMNRMLEMLERRTYWCISRQRCWGVPIPVFYHKSTGEPLINKKSTENIIKLVEQHGSDAWWTLPMEQLLPKEALAKAANDIQEYVQGQDVLDIWFDSGTSWAHVLEDTGERADVYLEGKDQLGGWFQSSLLISVATRKKAPYRTLIVHGFTVGEKGEKMSKSVGNVVDPDVVINGGSDHSTEPPYGADTLRWWVAESNVYTEVQIGPTVLSSAQDDINKLRNTLRFLLGNLAGFSPETDSIPTSEMYLIDQYIL
;
A
#
# COMPACT_ATOMS: atom_id res chain seq x y z
N VAL A 1 -33.14 28.64 -28.52
CA VAL A 1 -33.20 30.12 -28.57
C VAL A 1 -32.11 30.64 -27.64
N ARG A 2 -30.97 31.05 -28.24
CA ARG A 2 -29.83 31.68 -27.58
C ARG A 2 -30.20 33.12 -27.24
N ALA A 3 -29.79 33.63 -26.08
CA ALA A 3 -29.71 35.06 -25.81
C ALA A 3 -28.30 35.38 -25.30
N MET A 4 -27.44 35.76 -26.25
CA MET A 4 -26.18 36.46 -26.03
C MET A 4 -26.49 37.85 -25.48
N TRP A 5 -25.86 38.23 -24.37
CA TRP A 5 -25.68 39.63 -24.01
C TRP A 5 -24.20 39.99 -24.15
N LEU A 6 -23.91 40.67 -25.25
CA LEU A 6 -22.65 41.35 -25.56
C LEU A 6 -22.59 42.65 -24.76
N LEU A 7 -21.69 42.74 -23.78
CA LEU A 7 -21.25 44.02 -23.24
C LEU A 7 -20.03 44.50 -24.04
N ARG A 8 -20.23 45.63 -24.74
CA ARG A 8 -19.21 46.36 -25.48
C ARG A 8 -18.17 46.93 -24.52
N ALA A 9 -16.89 46.66 -24.76
CA ALA A 9 -15.78 47.34 -24.10
C ALA A 9 -15.69 48.81 -24.56
N PRO A 10 -15.46 49.79 -23.67
CA PRO A 10 -15.11 51.16 -24.05
C PRO A 10 -13.61 51.26 -24.42
N PRO A 11 -13.21 52.28 -25.19
CA PRO A 11 -11.90 52.32 -25.84
C PRO A 11 -10.76 52.63 -24.87
N LEU A 12 -9.63 51.96 -25.12
CA LEU A 12 -8.32 52.12 -24.48
C LEU A 12 -7.85 53.59 -24.48
N LEU A 13 -7.79 54.19 -23.28
CA LEU A 13 -7.01 55.38 -23.02
C LEU A 13 -5.53 54.98 -22.88
N ARG A 14 -4.72 55.36 -23.87
CA ARG A 14 -3.25 55.26 -23.84
C ARG A 14 -2.69 56.21 -22.77
N PHE A 15 -2.01 55.67 -21.76
CA PHE A 15 -1.10 56.44 -20.90
C PHE A 15 0.35 56.28 -21.38
N PRO A 16 1.20 57.33 -21.33
CA PRO A 16 2.55 57.27 -21.84
C PRO A 16 3.48 56.50 -20.90
N LYS A 17 4.39 55.74 -21.51
CA LYS A 17 5.59 55.17 -20.88
C LYS A 17 6.44 56.31 -20.32
N HIS A 18 6.74 56.27 -19.02
CA HIS A 18 8.05 56.52 -18.40
C HIS A 18 7.86 56.69 -16.89
N VAL A 19 8.53 55.86 -16.10
CA VAL A 19 9.54 56.23 -15.08
C VAL A 19 9.82 54.98 -14.23
N SER A 20 11.02 54.46 -14.43
CA SER A 20 11.68 53.44 -13.62
C SER A 20 12.16 54.03 -12.29
N CYS A 21 12.46 53.11 -11.36
CA CYS A 21 13.25 53.29 -10.13
C CYS A 21 12.49 53.76 -8.89
N TRP A 22 12.10 52.79 -8.05
CA TRP A 22 12.24 52.93 -6.60
C TRP A 22 13.04 51.75 -6.06
N ALA A 23 14.21 52.10 -5.52
CA ALA A 23 15.25 51.20 -5.06
C ALA A 23 14.89 50.53 -3.72
N ARG A 24 15.43 49.33 -3.54
CA ARG A 24 15.50 48.61 -2.27
C ARG A 24 16.25 49.46 -1.23
N GLY A 25 15.64 49.67 -0.07
CA GLY A 25 16.28 50.26 1.10
C GLY A 25 16.24 49.29 2.29
N THR A 26 17.24 48.43 2.39
CA THR A 26 17.63 47.75 3.63
C THR A 26 18.31 48.76 4.55
N VAL A 27 17.83 48.94 5.78
CA VAL A 27 18.55 49.72 6.81
C VAL A 27 19.05 48.75 7.88
N SER A 28 20.36 48.46 7.83
CA SER A 28 21.12 47.97 8.97
C SER A 28 21.54 49.15 9.85
N ALA A 29 21.48 48.97 11.16
CA ALA A 29 21.85 49.97 12.15
C ALA A 29 23.38 49.96 12.38
N GLY A 30 24.00 51.13 12.28
CA GLY A 30 25.36 51.42 12.74
C GLY A 30 25.50 52.93 13.00
N PRO A 31 26.22 53.39 14.03
CA PRO A 31 26.20 54.78 14.44
C PRO A 31 27.19 55.57 13.58
N SER A 32 26.69 56.46 12.73
CA SER A 32 27.51 57.50 12.11
C SER A 32 26.93 58.89 12.38
N THR A 33 27.75 59.70 13.02
CA THR A 33 27.59 61.12 13.27
C THR A 33 27.58 61.87 11.94
N GLY A 34 26.39 62.24 11.47
CA GLY A 34 26.21 63.11 10.33
C GLY A 34 24.84 63.74 10.39
N GLN A 35 24.77 65.04 10.64
CA GLN A 35 23.54 65.84 10.56
C GLN A 35 22.88 65.62 9.19
N LYS A 36 21.78 64.87 9.16
CA LYS A 36 20.87 64.83 8.00
C LYS A 36 19.77 65.85 8.25
N ALA A 37 19.70 66.85 7.38
CA ALA A 37 18.57 67.77 7.29
C ALA A 37 17.27 66.97 7.08
N LYS A 38 16.28 67.17 7.95
CA LYS A 38 14.92 66.65 7.78
C LYS A 38 14.26 67.35 6.59
N PRO A 39 13.63 66.65 5.65
CA PRO A 39 12.54 67.24 4.90
C PRO A 39 11.29 67.19 5.79
N ASP A 40 11.02 68.27 6.52
CA ASP A 40 9.72 68.49 7.16
C ASP A 40 8.67 68.72 6.06
N SER A 41 7.99 67.65 5.67
CA SER A 41 6.80 67.77 4.83
C SER A 41 5.64 68.26 5.71
N LYS A 42 5.35 69.56 5.66
CA LYS A 42 4.22 70.24 6.34
C LYS A 42 2.86 69.55 6.20
N TYR A 43 2.68 68.67 5.21
CA TYR A 43 1.39 68.02 4.92
C TYR A 43 1.25 66.62 5.51
N ARG A 44 2.34 65.99 5.99
CA ARG A 44 2.29 64.61 6.49
C ARG A 44 1.35 64.46 7.69
N GLU A 45 1.31 65.47 8.56
CA GLU A 45 0.45 65.49 9.75
C GLU A 45 -1.03 65.73 9.42
N THR A 46 -1.35 66.11 8.18
CA THR A 46 -2.74 66.37 7.73
C THR A 46 -3.40 65.18 7.03
N ILE A 47 -2.66 64.08 6.81
CA ILE A 47 -3.14 62.90 6.07
C ILE A 47 -3.34 61.73 7.04
N LEU A 48 -4.50 61.07 6.93
CA LEU A 48 -4.75 59.79 7.60
C LEU A 48 -3.97 58.68 6.89
N LEU A 49 -2.76 58.40 7.37
CA LEU A 49 -1.95 57.29 6.90
C LEU A 49 -2.33 56.00 7.63
N PRO A 50 -2.31 54.83 6.96
CA PRO A 50 -2.59 53.55 7.62
C PRO A 50 -1.66 53.28 8.81
N GLN A 51 -2.20 52.85 9.95
CA GLN A 51 -1.44 52.57 11.19
C GLN A 51 -1.73 51.16 11.71
N SER A 52 -0.71 50.30 11.76
CA SER A 52 -0.87 48.93 12.24
C SER A 52 0.47 48.35 12.69
N ASP A 53 0.48 47.69 13.85
CA ASP A 53 1.62 46.93 14.37
C ASP A 53 1.77 45.55 13.70
N PHE A 54 0.79 45.13 12.90
CA PHE A 54 0.87 43.89 12.13
C PHE A 54 2.01 43.94 11.11
N PRO A 55 3.01 43.03 11.18
CA PRO A 55 4.18 43.08 10.32
C PRO A 55 3.85 42.61 8.90
N SER A 56 4.38 43.35 7.91
CA SER A 56 4.21 43.04 6.48
C SER A 56 4.83 41.70 6.08
N GLN A 57 5.97 41.36 6.68
CA GLN A 57 6.68 40.11 6.47
C GLN A 57 7.40 39.70 7.76
N LEU A 58 7.56 38.40 7.96
CA LEU A 58 8.41 37.83 8.99
C LEU A 58 9.63 37.19 8.30
N PRO A 59 10.83 37.79 8.36
CA PRO A 59 11.98 37.27 7.64
C PRO A 59 12.67 36.14 8.42
N GLY A 60 13.12 35.12 7.68
CA GLY A 60 13.96 34.05 8.22
C GLY A 60 13.31 33.33 9.41
N ARG A 61 14.08 33.08 10.47
CA ARG A 61 13.62 32.32 11.65
C ARG A 61 12.49 32.97 12.44
N LEU A 62 12.28 34.28 12.28
CA LEU A 62 11.16 34.95 12.94
C LEU A 62 9.81 34.38 12.51
N GLN A 63 9.70 33.85 11.28
CA GLN A 63 8.46 33.25 10.80
C GLN A 63 8.07 32.00 11.61
N PRO A 64 8.86 30.90 11.62
CA PRO A 64 8.50 29.71 12.39
C PRO A 64 8.46 29.95 13.91
N GLU A 65 9.25 30.88 14.45
CA GLU A 65 9.20 31.26 15.87
C GLU A 65 7.88 31.94 16.24
N THR A 66 7.43 32.90 15.42
CA THR A 66 6.15 33.59 15.64
C THR A 66 4.97 32.64 15.50
N GLU A 67 4.99 31.73 14.51
CA GLU A 67 3.96 30.70 14.38
C GLU A 67 3.87 29.81 15.62
N LEU A 68 5.02 29.38 16.17
CA LEU A 68 5.06 28.57 17.38
C LEU A 68 4.51 29.36 18.59
N GLU A 69 4.88 30.63 18.72
CA GLU A 69 4.35 31.52 19.76
C GLU A 69 2.83 31.67 19.63
N ILE A 70 2.29 31.82 18.42
CA ILE A 70 0.84 31.87 18.17
C ILE A 70 0.19 30.53 18.56
N GLN A 71 0.77 29.39 18.18
CA GLN A 71 0.22 28.08 18.53
C GLN A 71 0.11 27.90 20.06
N GLN A 72 1.12 28.38 20.81
CA GLN A 72 1.12 28.35 22.27
C GLN A 72 0.13 29.34 22.87
N LYS A 73 0.15 30.62 22.44
CA LYS A 73 -0.73 31.67 22.97
C LYS A 73 -2.21 31.41 22.69
N CYS A 74 -2.52 30.81 21.55
CA CYS A 74 -3.88 30.47 21.15
C CYS A 74 -4.28 29.05 21.55
N ASP A 75 -3.43 28.35 22.31
CA ASP A 75 -3.66 27.01 22.86
C ASP A 75 -4.19 26.01 21.82
N PHE A 76 -3.40 25.80 20.77
CA PHE A 76 -3.77 24.87 19.70
C PHE A 76 -3.98 23.43 20.21
N SER A 77 -3.34 23.06 21.34
CA SER A 77 -3.57 21.79 22.05
C SER A 77 -5.03 21.62 22.48
N GLU A 78 -5.66 22.68 22.99
CA GLU A 78 -7.03 22.66 23.48
C GLU A 78 -8.08 22.84 22.39
N LEU A 79 -7.69 23.15 21.15
CA LEU A 79 -8.64 23.44 20.07
C LEU A 79 -9.61 22.27 19.81
N TYR A 80 -9.12 21.03 19.91
CA TYR A 80 -9.97 19.85 19.78
C TYR A 80 -10.97 19.74 20.93
N SER A 81 -10.51 19.85 22.17
CA SER A 81 -11.35 19.81 23.38
C SER A 81 -12.41 20.91 23.35
N TRP A 82 -12.01 22.13 23.00
CA TRP A 82 -12.88 23.30 22.85
C TRP A 82 -14.02 23.03 21.85
N GLN A 83 -13.71 22.52 20.65
CA GLN A 83 -14.77 22.30 19.65
C GLN A 83 -15.74 21.19 20.09
N ARG A 84 -15.26 20.15 20.79
CA ARG A 84 -16.11 19.07 21.32
C ARG A 84 -17.14 19.58 22.35
N GLN A 85 -16.82 20.65 23.08
CA GLN A 85 -17.70 21.26 24.09
C GLN A 85 -18.80 22.16 23.51
N ARG A 86 -18.78 22.49 22.22
CA ARG A 86 -19.79 23.37 21.58
C ARG A 86 -21.21 22.81 21.74
N LYS A 87 -22.25 23.65 21.77
CA LYS A 87 -23.65 23.19 21.91
C LYS A 87 -24.33 22.88 20.57
N THR A 88 -23.66 22.14 19.68
CA THR A 88 -24.25 21.64 18.43
C THR A 88 -24.59 20.16 18.52
N LYS A 89 -25.66 19.74 17.83
CA LYS A 89 -26.08 18.34 17.69
C LYS A 89 -25.53 17.68 16.43
N GLN A 90 -24.96 18.46 15.50
CA GLN A 90 -24.38 17.93 14.28
C GLN A 90 -22.95 17.48 14.55
N GLU A 91 -22.64 16.25 14.18
CA GLU A 91 -21.31 15.65 14.31
C GLU A 91 -20.84 15.18 12.93
N PHE A 92 -19.57 15.42 12.64
CA PHE A 92 -18.86 14.97 11.46
C PHE A 92 -17.71 14.07 11.91
N CYS A 93 -17.66 12.84 11.42
CA CYS A 93 -16.62 11.88 11.76
C CYS A 93 -15.66 11.68 10.57
N LEU A 94 -14.42 12.11 10.75
CA LEU A 94 -13.31 11.75 9.87
C LEU A 94 -12.50 10.67 10.59
N HIS A 95 -12.51 9.46 10.05
CA HIS A 95 -11.70 8.39 10.61
C HIS A 95 -10.29 8.44 10.02
N ASP A 96 -9.30 8.53 10.90
CA ASP A 96 -7.90 8.61 10.49
C ASP A 96 -7.42 7.22 10.04
N GLY A 97 -6.83 7.10 8.86
CA GLY A 97 -6.03 5.93 8.53
C GLY A 97 -4.75 5.98 9.35
N PRO A 98 -4.40 4.90 10.07
CA PRO A 98 -3.26 4.94 10.97
C PRO A 98 -1.95 4.96 10.16
N PRO A 99 -1.14 6.04 10.17
CA PRO A 99 0.22 5.99 9.64
C PRO A 99 1.04 4.90 10.31
N TYR A 100 1.94 4.33 9.51
CA TYR A 100 2.78 3.24 9.97
C TYR A 100 3.97 3.77 10.78
N ALA A 101 4.17 3.24 11.99
CA ALA A 101 5.16 3.73 12.96
C ALA A 101 6.61 3.27 12.67
N ASN A 102 7.07 3.41 11.41
CA ASN A 102 8.38 2.90 11.01
C ASN A 102 9.46 3.96 10.73
N GLY A 103 9.14 5.23 10.57
CA GLY A 103 10.16 6.21 10.19
C GLY A 103 9.69 7.65 10.32
N ASP A 104 10.62 8.57 10.06
CA ASP A 104 10.36 9.99 10.18
C ASP A 104 9.26 10.46 9.20
N PRO A 105 8.50 11.51 9.57
CA PRO A 105 7.53 12.16 8.70
C PRO A 105 8.14 12.57 7.36
N HIS A 106 7.29 12.70 6.35
CA HIS A 106 7.68 13.22 5.02
C HIS A 106 6.51 14.00 4.44
N VAL A 107 6.72 14.73 3.36
CA VAL A 107 5.69 15.60 2.74
C VAL A 107 4.41 14.88 2.30
N GLY A 108 4.47 13.56 2.09
CA GLY A 108 3.27 12.74 1.87
C GLY A 108 2.38 12.66 3.11
N HIS A 109 2.97 12.54 4.30
CA HIS A 109 2.24 12.66 5.57
C HIS A 109 1.69 14.08 5.76
N ALA A 110 2.46 15.11 5.40
CA ALA A 110 2.02 16.50 5.50
C ALA A 110 0.79 16.76 4.61
N LEU A 111 0.84 16.36 3.34
CA LEU A 111 -0.30 16.41 2.41
C LEU A 111 -1.55 15.76 3.02
N ASN A 112 -1.41 14.52 3.49
CA ASN A 112 -2.51 13.75 4.08
C ASN A 112 -3.11 14.42 5.33
N LYS A 113 -2.27 14.74 6.32
CA LYS A 113 -2.72 15.27 7.62
C LYS A 113 -3.26 16.69 7.50
N ILE A 114 -2.68 17.52 6.65
CA ILE A 114 -3.17 18.90 6.42
C ILE A 114 -4.51 18.87 5.68
N LEU A 115 -4.71 17.98 4.70
CA LEU A 115 -6.02 17.81 4.05
C LEU A 115 -7.12 17.40 5.03
N LYS A 116 -6.82 16.46 5.93
CA LYS A 116 -7.74 16.06 7.01
C LYS A 116 -8.06 17.23 7.93
N ASP A 117 -7.05 18.01 8.31
CA ASP A 117 -7.22 19.18 9.17
C ASP A 117 -8.04 20.30 8.50
N ILE A 118 -7.79 20.61 7.22
CA ILE A 118 -8.61 21.56 6.43
C ILE A 118 -10.06 21.10 6.41
N THR A 119 -10.30 19.81 6.16
CA THR A 119 -11.65 19.22 6.13
C THR A 119 -12.33 19.36 7.49
N ASN A 120 -11.64 19.01 8.58
CA ASN A 120 -12.17 19.10 9.94
C ASN A 120 -12.48 20.56 10.32
N ARG A 121 -11.56 21.50 10.06
CA ARG A 121 -11.75 22.92 10.36
C ARG A 121 -12.91 23.51 9.56
N PHE A 122 -13.06 23.14 8.29
CA PHE A 122 -14.21 23.54 7.48
C PHE A 122 -15.54 23.11 8.15
N HIS A 123 -15.64 21.87 8.63
CA HIS A 123 -16.84 21.40 9.31
C HIS A 123 -17.08 22.10 10.65
N VAL A 124 -16.02 22.35 11.44
CA VAL A 124 -16.12 23.16 12.67
C VAL A 124 -16.65 24.57 12.36
N MET A 125 -16.12 25.24 11.34
CA MET A 125 -16.59 26.58 10.94
C MET A 125 -18.04 26.58 10.45
N ASN A 126 -18.50 25.48 9.84
CA ASN A 126 -19.88 25.28 9.40
C ASN A 126 -20.82 24.76 10.50
N GLY A 127 -20.42 24.78 11.77
CA GLY A 127 -21.30 24.50 12.91
C GLY A 127 -21.38 23.04 13.35
N TYR A 128 -20.52 22.16 12.82
CA TYR A 128 -20.40 20.77 13.27
C TYR A 128 -19.42 20.65 14.44
N LYS A 129 -19.62 19.63 15.28
CA LYS A 129 -18.53 19.02 16.04
C LYS A 129 -17.80 18.04 15.14
N VAL A 130 -16.51 17.91 15.32
CA VAL A 130 -15.72 16.90 14.60
C VAL A 130 -15.23 15.81 15.55
N HIS A 131 -15.36 14.56 15.12
CA HIS A 131 -14.73 13.39 15.73
C HIS A 131 -13.52 13.03 14.87
N TYR A 132 -12.32 13.29 15.39
CA TYR A 132 -11.07 13.00 14.71
C TYR A 132 -10.03 12.53 15.73
N VAL A 133 -9.80 11.22 15.72
CA VAL A 133 -8.89 10.53 16.63
C VAL A 133 -7.73 9.99 15.79
N PRO A 134 -6.52 10.52 15.95
CA PRO A 134 -5.35 9.99 15.26
C PRO A 134 -5.02 8.59 15.76
N GLY A 135 -4.40 7.78 14.90
CA GLY A 135 -3.80 6.54 15.37
C GLY A 135 -2.58 6.10 14.59
N TRP A 136 -2.01 4.98 15.01
CA TRP A 136 -0.79 4.42 14.42
C TRP A 136 -0.89 2.93 14.23
N ASP A 137 -0.35 2.48 13.11
CA ASP A 137 -0.17 1.07 12.81
C ASP A 137 1.23 0.68 13.28
N CYS A 138 1.25 -0.10 14.36
CA CYS A 138 2.41 -0.36 15.17
C CYS A 138 2.99 -1.75 14.98
N HIS A 139 2.36 -2.64 14.21
CA HIS A 139 2.77 -4.04 14.07
C HIS A 139 3.41 -4.34 12.72
N GLY A 140 4.05 -5.50 12.58
CA GLY A 140 4.49 -6.05 11.30
C GLY A 140 5.97 -5.89 10.96
N LEU A 141 6.32 -6.48 9.80
CA LEU A 141 7.68 -6.69 9.33
C LEU A 141 8.54 -5.40 9.26
N PRO A 142 8.07 -4.26 8.72
CA PRO A 142 8.94 -3.10 8.61
C PRO A 142 9.40 -2.50 9.95
N ILE A 143 8.61 -2.58 11.02
CA ILE A 143 9.05 -2.16 12.36
C ILE A 143 10.04 -3.18 12.91
N GLU A 144 9.75 -4.47 12.76
CA GLU A 144 10.65 -5.53 13.21
C GLU A 144 12.04 -5.42 12.57
N LEU A 145 12.12 -5.23 11.24
CA LEU A 145 13.39 -5.06 10.53
C LEU A 145 14.19 -3.83 10.99
N LYS A 146 13.51 -2.69 11.22
CA LYS A 146 14.19 -1.46 11.67
C LYS A 146 14.60 -1.52 13.14
N ALA A 147 13.80 -2.15 13.98
CA ALA A 147 14.14 -2.36 15.38
C ALA A 147 15.33 -3.33 15.55
N LEU A 148 15.53 -4.23 14.58
CA LEU A 148 16.57 -5.26 14.61
C LEU A 148 17.78 -4.95 13.73
N SER A 149 17.80 -3.86 12.95
CA SER A 149 18.87 -3.58 11.99
C SER A 149 20.26 -3.39 12.63
N GLU A 150 20.31 -2.98 13.90
CA GLU A 150 21.54 -2.79 14.66
C GLU A 150 21.91 -4.01 15.53
N CYS A 151 21.14 -5.10 15.47
CA CYS A 151 21.40 -6.30 16.25
C CYS A 151 22.26 -7.30 15.45
N GLU A 152 23.49 -7.57 15.90
CA GLU A 152 24.43 -8.48 15.22
C GLU A 152 23.96 -9.96 15.20
N LYS A 153 23.02 -10.36 16.07
CA LYS A 153 22.59 -11.76 16.26
C LYS A 153 21.07 -11.94 16.28
N ILE A 154 20.40 -11.57 15.19
CA ILE A 154 18.93 -11.67 15.05
C ILE A 154 18.41 -13.11 15.28
N LYS A 155 19.15 -14.14 14.81
CA LYS A 155 18.73 -15.56 14.86
C LYS A 155 18.62 -16.15 16.28
N HIS A 156 19.07 -15.45 17.32
CA HIS A 156 19.06 -15.95 18.69
C HIS A 156 18.07 -15.22 19.61
N LEU A 157 17.29 -14.27 19.08
CA LEU A 157 16.33 -13.52 19.89
C LEU A 157 15.07 -14.35 20.11
N THR A 158 14.60 -14.37 21.35
CA THR A 158 13.29 -14.90 21.71
C THR A 158 12.17 -14.01 21.14
N PRO A 159 10.96 -14.56 20.90
CA PRO A 159 9.81 -13.76 20.46
C PRO A 159 9.57 -12.51 21.31
N MET A 160 9.71 -12.63 22.63
CA MET A 160 9.51 -11.51 23.56
C MET A 160 10.58 -10.43 23.45
N GLU A 161 11.83 -10.77 23.16
CA GLU A 161 12.89 -9.78 22.93
C GLU A 161 12.63 -9.00 21.63
N ILE A 162 12.20 -9.69 20.57
CA ILE A 162 11.82 -9.07 19.30
C ILE A 162 10.66 -8.10 19.52
N ARG A 163 9.59 -8.55 20.18
CA ARG A 163 8.39 -7.75 20.45
C ARG A 163 8.70 -6.51 21.30
N LYS A 164 9.51 -6.64 22.35
CA LYS A 164 9.92 -5.49 23.19
C LYS A 164 10.72 -4.46 22.40
N LYS A 165 11.68 -4.90 21.57
CA LYS A 165 12.47 -4.00 20.72
C LYS A 165 11.59 -3.29 19.68
N ALA A 166 10.69 -4.03 19.04
CA ALA A 166 9.77 -3.50 18.04
C ALA A 166 8.80 -2.47 18.66
N LYS A 167 8.22 -2.75 19.83
CA LYS A 167 7.39 -1.81 20.58
C LYS A 167 8.12 -0.52 20.91
N ALA A 168 9.31 -0.62 21.51
CA ALA A 168 10.11 0.55 21.89
C ALA A 168 10.49 1.41 20.67
N PHE A 169 10.78 0.76 19.54
CA PHE A 169 11.01 1.47 18.28
C PHE A 169 9.75 2.19 17.78
N ALA A 170 8.59 1.51 17.77
CA ALA A 170 7.32 2.09 17.38
C ALA A 170 6.97 3.32 18.23
N GLU A 171 7.06 3.23 19.57
CA GLU A 171 6.81 4.33 20.50
C GLU A 171 7.69 5.55 20.20
N LYS A 172 8.98 5.35 19.95
CA LYS A 172 9.90 6.43 19.58
C LYS A 172 9.49 7.13 18.28
N ILE A 173 9.05 6.37 17.27
CA ILE A 173 8.62 6.93 15.99
C ILE A 173 7.27 7.63 16.11
N ILE A 174 6.34 7.07 16.88
CA ILE A 174 5.03 7.68 17.18
C ILE A 174 5.22 9.08 17.74
N GLU A 175 6.07 9.25 18.76
CA GLU A 175 6.30 10.56 19.38
C GLU A 175 6.87 11.59 18.39
N LYS A 176 7.81 11.18 17.52
CA LYS A 176 8.32 12.04 16.45
C LYS A 176 7.23 12.45 15.47
N GLN A 177 6.44 11.49 14.99
CA GLN A 177 5.37 11.74 14.03
C GLN A 177 4.28 12.63 14.64
N LYS A 178 3.84 12.32 15.86
CA LYS A 178 2.88 13.10 16.64
C LYS A 178 3.35 14.54 16.81
N SER A 179 4.61 14.75 17.21
CA SER A 179 5.20 16.08 17.37
C SER A 179 5.20 16.88 16.07
N ALA A 180 5.57 16.25 14.95
CA ALA A 180 5.52 16.91 13.64
C ALA A 180 4.08 17.29 13.23
N PHE A 181 3.12 16.38 13.42
CA PHE A 181 1.72 16.64 13.06
C PHE A 181 1.14 17.80 13.88
N MET A 182 1.46 17.87 15.19
CA MET A 182 1.10 19.01 16.04
C MET A 182 1.76 20.30 15.55
N ARG A 183 3.05 20.27 15.19
CA ARG A 183 3.76 21.46 14.64
C ARG A 183 3.15 21.97 13.34
N TRP A 184 2.57 21.09 12.52
CA TRP A 184 1.83 21.46 11.30
C TRP A 184 0.45 22.07 11.56
N GLY A 185 0.07 22.25 12.84
CA GLY A 185 -1.18 22.88 13.25
C GLY A 185 -2.41 21.97 13.12
N VAL A 186 -2.22 20.65 13.10
CA VAL A 186 -3.32 19.68 12.98
C VAL A 186 -4.13 19.63 14.30
N MET A 187 -5.43 19.92 14.20
CA MET A 187 -6.39 19.82 15.31
C MET A 187 -6.88 18.37 15.44
N ALA A 188 -6.58 17.70 16.56
CA ALA A 188 -6.97 16.31 16.77
C ALA A 188 -7.06 15.92 18.26
N ASN A 189 -7.62 14.75 18.55
CA ASN A 189 -7.65 14.17 19.90
C ASN A 189 -6.28 13.60 20.30
N TRP A 190 -5.29 14.47 20.53
CA TRP A 190 -3.91 14.06 20.83
C TRP A 190 -3.73 13.32 22.16
N GLU A 191 -4.68 13.48 23.08
CA GLU A 191 -4.68 12.81 24.40
C GLU A 191 -5.16 11.37 24.32
N ASN A 192 -6.04 11.04 23.37
CA ASN A 192 -6.66 9.73 23.24
C ASN A 192 -6.47 9.14 21.85
N CYS A 193 -5.23 9.19 21.35
CA CYS A 193 -4.85 8.49 20.12
C CYS A 193 -5.05 6.97 20.28
N TYR A 194 -5.26 6.25 19.18
CA TYR A 194 -5.31 4.79 19.20
C TYR A 194 -4.03 4.17 18.63
N TYR A 195 -3.58 3.06 19.22
CA TYR A 195 -2.42 2.32 18.77
C TYR A 195 -2.79 0.86 18.53
N THR A 196 -2.34 0.25 17.43
CA THR A 196 -2.73 -1.15 17.13
C THR A 196 -2.18 -2.16 18.14
N PHE A 197 -1.14 -1.81 18.90
CA PHE A 197 -0.62 -2.64 20.00
C PHE A 197 -1.40 -2.50 21.33
N ASP A 198 -2.40 -1.62 21.40
CA ASP A 198 -3.11 -1.39 22.65
C ASP A 198 -3.95 -2.62 23.01
N PRO A 199 -3.92 -3.11 24.27
CA PRO A 199 -4.65 -4.31 24.68
C PRO A 199 -6.14 -4.31 24.28
N LYS A 200 -6.81 -3.16 24.42
CA LYS A 200 -8.22 -3.00 24.03
C LYS A 200 -8.43 -3.06 22.51
N TYR A 201 -7.49 -2.54 21.73
CA TYR A 201 -7.52 -2.59 20.28
C TYR A 201 -7.36 -4.05 19.82
N GLU A 202 -6.32 -4.73 20.30
CA GLU A 202 -6.01 -6.12 19.95
C GLU A 202 -7.16 -7.07 20.32
N ALA A 203 -7.76 -6.89 21.50
CA ALA A 203 -8.94 -7.66 21.92
C ALA A 203 -10.15 -7.44 20.99
N LYS A 204 -10.37 -6.20 20.53
CA LYS A 204 -11.43 -5.89 19.56
C LYS A 204 -11.16 -6.51 18.20
N GLN A 205 -9.92 -6.44 17.74
CA GLN A 205 -9.46 -7.08 16.50
C GLN A 205 -9.70 -8.59 16.55
N LEU A 206 -9.33 -9.26 17.65
CA LEU A 206 -9.58 -10.68 17.86
C LEU A 206 -11.07 -11.02 17.93
N SER A 207 -11.89 -10.13 18.50
CA SER A 207 -13.35 -10.28 18.49
C SER A 207 -13.92 -10.22 17.07
N VAL A 208 -13.40 -9.34 16.22
CA VAL A 208 -13.77 -9.25 14.80
C VAL A 208 -13.32 -10.49 14.03
N PHE A 209 -12.08 -10.94 14.26
CA PHE A 209 -11.56 -12.20 13.71
C PHE A 209 -12.48 -13.38 14.07
N HIS A 210 -12.86 -13.50 15.34
CA HIS A 210 -13.74 -14.59 15.79
C HIS A 210 -15.10 -14.57 15.09
N GLN A 211 -15.73 -13.39 14.98
CA GLN A 211 -17.01 -13.24 14.27
C GLN A 211 -16.92 -13.64 12.79
N MET A 212 -15.80 -13.34 12.13
CA MET A 212 -15.58 -13.73 10.74
C MET A 212 -15.32 -15.24 10.61
N TYR A 213 -14.60 -15.82 11.56
CA TYR A 213 -14.37 -17.27 11.65
C TYR A 213 -15.67 -18.04 11.87
N GLU A 214 -16.53 -17.64 12.82
CA GLU A 214 -17.82 -18.29 13.08
C GLU A 214 -18.76 -18.24 11.87
N LYS A 215 -18.65 -17.21 11.03
CA LYS A 215 -19.42 -17.06 9.78
C LYS A 215 -18.82 -17.83 8.60
N GLY A 216 -17.70 -18.54 8.79
CA GLY A 216 -17.03 -19.31 7.74
C GLY A 216 -16.27 -18.46 6.71
N PHE A 217 -15.99 -17.18 7.00
CA PHE A 217 -15.19 -16.34 6.12
C PHE A 217 -13.69 -16.58 6.30
N ILE A 218 -13.27 -17.01 7.49
CA ILE A 218 -11.86 -17.32 7.79
C ILE A 218 -11.69 -18.83 7.83
N TYR A 219 -10.67 -19.32 7.12
CA TYR A 219 -10.36 -20.74 7.02
C TYR A 219 -8.85 -20.95 6.87
N GLN A 220 -8.40 -22.16 7.19
CA GLN A 220 -7.02 -22.58 6.95
C GLN A 220 -7.00 -23.48 5.70
N ASP A 221 -6.01 -23.28 4.83
CA ASP A 221 -5.84 -24.10 3.64
C ASP A 221 -4.36 -24.19 3.24
N TYR A 222 -4.03 -25.15 2.38
CA TYR A 222 -2.72 -25.31 1.77
C TYR A 222 -2.75 -24.74 0.35
N LYS A 223 -2.24 -23.52 0.18
CA LYS A 223 -2.29 -22.78 -1.08
C LYS A 223 -0.94 -22.14 -1.40
N PRO A 224 -0.63 -21.89 -2.69
CA PRO A 224 0.48 -21.06 -3.07
C PRO A 224 0.32 -19.66 -2.50
N VAL A 225 1.40 -19.16 -1.91
CA VAL A 225 1.52 -17.80 -1.39
C VAL A 225 2.82 -17.20 -1.89
N PHE A 226 2.84 -15.87 -2.02
CA PHE A 226 4.11 -15.17 -2.15
C PHE A 226 4.90 -15.36 -0.87
N TRP A 227 6.14 -15.81 -1.00
CA TRP A 227 7.03 -16.11 0.10
C TRP A 227 8.37 -15.41 -0.11
N SER A 228 8.87 -14.77 0.94
CA SER A 228 10.23 -14.23 0.95
C SER A 228 11.17 -15.18 1.68
N PRO A 229 12.08 -15.88 0.97
CA PRO A 229 13.13 -16.68 1.59
C PRO A 229 14.12 -15.85 2.42
N SER A 230 14.17 -14.52 2.21
CA SER A 230 15.05 -13.66 3.00
C SER A 230 14.49 -13.25 4.35
N THR A 231 13.17 -13.33 4.53
CA THR A 231 12.50 -12.94 5.79
C THR A 231 11.62 -14.04 6.36
N ASN A 232 11.65 -15.23 5.76
CA ASN A 232 10.91 -16.45 6.11
C ASN A 232 9.44 -16.18 6.47
N THR A 233 8.73 -15.48 5.59
CA THR A 233 7.30 -15.17 5.80
C THR A 233 6.54 -15.11 4.49
N ALA A 234 5.26 -15.46 4.56
CA ALA A 234 4.30 -15.15 3.52
C ALA A 234 4.12 -13.63 3.39
N LEU A 235 3.80 -13.17 2.19
CA LEU A 235 3.55 -11.77 1.85
C LEU A 235 2.18 -11.60 1.20
N ALA A 236 1.50 -10.51 1.52
CA ALA A 236 0.38 -10.04 0.70
C ALA A 236 0.88 -9.38 -0.58
N GLU A 237 0.03 -9.33 -1.60
CA GLU A 237 0.34 -8.65 -2.87
C GLU A 237 0.67 -7.16 -2.68
N ALA A 238 0.02 -6.50 -1.71
CA ALA A 238 0.32 -5.12 -1.32
C ALA A 238 1.74 -4.93 -0.73
N GLU A 239 2.42 -6.02 -0.34
CA GLU A 239 3.79 -6.04 0.18
C GLU A 239 4.83 -6.37 -0.90
N LEU A 240 4.43 -6.43 -2.17
CA LEU A 240 5.31 -6.68 -3.31
C LEU A 240 5.64 -5.39 -4.05
N GLU A 241 6.87 -5.29 -4.55
CA GLU A 241 7.27 -4.29 -5.55
C GLU A 241 7.78 -5.01 -6.79
N TYR A 242 7.36 -4.56 -7.97
CA TYR A 242 7.73 -5.21 -9.22
C TYR A 242 8.97 -4.55 -9.85
N ASN A 243 10.08 -5.29 -9.87
CA ASN A 243 11.30 -4.88 -10.56
C ASN A 243 11.19 -5.17 -12.05
N GLN A 244 11.09 -4.13 -12.88
CA GLN A 244 10.99 -4.23 -14.34
C GLN A 244 12.29 -4.72 -15.03
N GLN A 245 13.42 -4.66 -14.34
CA GLN A 245 14.75 -5.01 -14.86
C GLN A 245 15.27 -6.34 -14.30
N HIS A 246 14.40 -7.15 -13.68
CA HIS A 246 14.81 -8.46 -13.19
C HIS A 246 15.18 -9.36 -14.38
N THR A 247 16.34 -10.01 -14.29
CA THR A 247 16.81 -10.94 -15.31
C THR A 247 16.66 -12.36 -14.79
N SER A 248 15.80 -13.16 -15.43
CA SER A 248 15.66 -14.59 -15.16
C SER A 248 16.38 -15.43 -16.22
N GLN A 249 16.78 -16.64 -15.87
CA GLN A 249 17.18 -17.67 -16.84
C GLN A 249 15.92 -18.32 -17.39
N ALA A 250 15.59 -18.03 -18.65
CA ALA A 250 14.49 -18.66 -19.35
C ALA A 250 14.97 -19.89 -20.11
N ALA A 251 14.13 -20.93 -20.17
CA ALA A 251 14.47 -22.19 -20.82
C ALA A 251 13.34 -22.65 -21.76
N TYR A 252 13.73 -23.14 -22.93
CA TYR A 252 12.88 -23.90 -23.85
C TYR A 252 13.18 -25.38 -23.65
N ILE A 253 12.14 -26.14 -23.32
CA ILE A 253 12.25 -27.50 -22.79
C ILE A 253 11.40 -28.45 -23.65
N LYS A 254 11.97 -29.59 -24.00
CA LYS A 254 11.26 -30.71 -24.65
C LYS A 254 10.51 -31.50 -23.59
N PHE A 255 9.21 -31.69 -23.80
CA PHE A 255 8.39 -32.67 -23.10
C PHE A 255 8.06 -33.79 -24.07
N PRO A 256 8.77 -34.93 -24.06
CA PRO A 256 8.55 -36.03 -25.00
C PRO A 256 7.12 -36.56 -24.92
N LEU A 257 6.42 -36.67 -26.04
CA LEU A 257 5.05 -37.17 -26.09
C LEU A 257 5.07 -38.70 -25.96
N LEU A 258 4.55 -39.22 -24.85
CA LEU A 258 4.47 -40.67 -24.58
C LEU A 258 3.20 -41.27 -25.17
N LYS A 259 2.07 -40.60 -24.94
CA LYS A 259 0.76 -41.00 -25.46
C LYS A 259 0.20 -39.85 -26.29
N PRO A 260 0.14 -39.99 -27.62
CA PRO A 260 -0.45 -38.96 -28.44
C PRO A 260 -1.97 -38.86 -28.21
N PRO A 261 -2.53 -37.64 -28.27
CA PRO A 261 -3.98 -37.44 -28.23
C PRO A 261 -4.67 -38.23 -29.34
N PRO A 262 -5.83 -38.89 -29.11
CA PRO A 262 -6.49 -39.73 -30.11
C PRO A 262 -6.80 -39.02 -31.43
N LYS A 263 -7.15 -37.73 -31.37
CA LYS A 263 -7.48 -36.91 -32.56
C LYS A 263 -6.25 -36.43 -33.33
N VAL A 264 -5.08 -36.44 -32.69
CA VAL A 264 -3.79 -36.05 -33.28
C VAL A 264 -2.97 -37.29 -33.65
N ALA A 265 -3.39 -38.49 -33.20
CA ALA A 265 -2.68 -39.75 -33.39
C ALA A 265 -2.32 -40.02 -34.86
N SER A 266 -3.24 -39.82 -35.81
CA SER A 266 -2.98 -40.02 -37.23
C SER A 266 -1.98 -39.02 -37.82
N ALA A 267 -1.85 -37.82 -37.24
CA ALA A 267 -0.90 -36.81 -37.68
C ALA A 267 0.51 -37.04 -37.13
N VAL A 268 0.64 -37.82 -36.05
CA VAL A 268 1.93 -38.25 -35.50
C VAL A 268 2.31 -39.68 -35.91
N ASP A 269 1.37 -40.45 -36.46
CA ASP A 269 1.60 -41.81 -36.90
C ASP A 269 2.65 -41.84 -38.02
N GLY A 270 3.64 -42.72 -37.89
CA GLY A 270 4.79 -42.78 -38.79
C GLY A 270 5.83 -41.66 -38.64
N LEU A 271 5.62 -40.66 -37.77
CA LEU A 271 6.66 -39.69 -37.44
C LEU A 271 7.65 -40.25 -36.40
N PRO A 272 8.93 -39.84 -36.46
CA PRO A 272 9.85 -39.96 -35.32
C PRO A 272 9.28 -39.32 -34.06
N ALA A 273 9.86 -39.65 -32.89
CA ALA A 273 9.39 -39.16 -31.59
C ALA A 273 9.08 -37.64 -31.60
N VAL A 274 7.84 -37.31 -31.20
CA VAL A 274 7.33 -35.94 -31.14
C VAL A 274 7.47 -35.42 -29.70
N SER A 275 7.84 -34.16 -29.53
CA SER A 275 7.91 -33.51 -28.20
C SER A 275 7.12 -32.21 -28.19
N LEU A 276 6.61 -31.81 -27.03
CA LEU A 276 6.09 -30.46 -26.83
C LEU A 276 7.25 -29.52 -26.51
N ILE A 277 7.22 -28.30 -27.04
CA ILE A 277 8.15 -27.24 -26.61
C ILE A 277 7.43 -26.39 -25.56
N VAL A 278 7.96 -26.41 -24.34
CA VAL A 278 7.47 -25.61 -23.22
C VAL A 278 8.49 -24.55 -22.86
N TRP A 279 8.03 -23.37 -22.49
CA TRP A 279 8.88 -22.26 -22.06
C TRP A 279 8.59 -21.86 -20.62
N THR A 280 9.63 -21.58 -19.85
CA THR A 280 9.52 -21.08 -18.47
C THR A 280 10.64 -20.10 -18.16
N THR A 281 10.37 -19.09 -17.34
CA THR A 281 11.37 -18.20 -16.74
C THR A 281 11.86 -18.70 -15.38
N GLN A 282 11.32 -19.82 -14.89
CA GLN A 282 11.66 -20.41 -13.59
C GLN A 282 11.98 -21.91 -13.74
N PRO A 283 13.10 -22.28 -14.37
CA PRO A 283 13.49 -23.69 -14.56
C PRO A 283 13.41 -24.54 -13.29
N TRP A 284 13.78 -24.00 -12.13
CA TRP A 284 13.71 -24.72 -10.85
C TRP A 284 12.32 -25.34 -10.54
N THR A 285 11.24 -24.74 -11.05
CA THR A 285 9.87 -25.26 -10.85
C THR A 285 9.57 -26.54 -11.63
N ILE A 286 10.39 -26.89 -12.63
CA ILE A 286 10.21 -28.09 -13.46
C ILE A 286 10.27 -29.36 -12.63
N ALA A 287 11.06 -29.39 -11.55
CA ALA A 287 11.12 -30.56 -10.66
C ALA A 287 9.74 -30.91 -10.04
N ALA A 288 8.86 -29.93 -9.89
CA ALA A 288 7.52 -30.06 -9.33
C ALA A 288 6.41 -30.11 -10.40
N ASN A 289 6.76 -30.35 -11.68
CA ASN A 289 5.77 -30.39 -12.75
C ASN A 289 4.77 -31.56 -12.59
N GLN A 290 3.49 -31.25 -12.82
CA GLN A 290 2.39 -32.22 -12.75
C GLN A 290 1.56 -32.30 -14.04
N ALA A 291 1.69 -31.31 -14.94
CA ALA A 291 0.95 -31.28 -16.20
C ALA A 291 1.59 -30.31 -17.22
N VAL A 292 1.15 -30.37 -18.47
CA VAL A 292 1.38 -29.32 -19.46
C VAL A 292 0.03 -28.77 -19.92
N CYS A 293 -0.19 -27.49 -19.71
CA CYS A 293 -1.43 -26.81 -20.05
C CYS A 293 -1.42 -26.24 -21.47
N TYR A 294 -2.59 -26.30 -22.12
CA TYR A 294 -2.88 -25.72 -23.43
C TYR A 294 -4.22 -24.96 -23.41
N MET A 295 -4.44 -24.03 -24.34
CA MET A 295 -5.72 -23.34 -24.47
C MET A 295 -6.59 -24.04 -25.53
N PRO A 296 -7.81 -24.51 -25.20
CA PRO A 296 -8.65 -25.27 -26.14
C PRO A 296 -8.96 -24.54 -27.46
N ASN A 297 -9.11 -23.23 -27.39
CA ASN A 297 -9.54 -22.40 -28.52
C ASN A 297 -8.40 -21.90 -29.41
N LEU A 298 -7.13 -22.20 -29.07
CA LEU A 298 -5.98 -21.86 -29.92
C LEU A 298 -5.68 -22.98 -30.91
N GLU A 299 -4.97 -22.64 -31.98
CA GLU A 299 -4.44 -23.62 -32.93
C GLU A 299 -3.00 -23.99 -32.59
N TYR A 300 -2.67 -25.26 -32.82
CA TYR A 300 -1.37 -25.86 -32.55
C TYR A 300 -0.88 -26.59 -33.79
N SER A 301 0.43 -26.57 -34.00
CA SER A 301 1.05 -27.17 -35.17
C SER A 301 2.09 -28.21 -34.77
N ILE A 302 2.10 -29.33 -35.49
CA ILE A 302 3.25 -30.23 -35.55
C ILE A 302 4.23 -29.66 -36.56
N VAL A 303 5.46 -29.41 -36.11
CA VAL A 303 6.53 -28.85 -36.93
C VAL A 303 7.74 -29.76 -36.93
N LYS A 304 8.44 -29.81 -38.06
CA LYS A 304 9.75 -30.46 -38.17
C LYS A 304 10.84 -29.41 -38.07
N CYS A 305 11.80 -29.64 -37.17
CA CYS A 305 12.98 -28.80 -37.03
C CYS A 305 13.95 -29.07 -38.17
N ALA A 306 14.28 -28.06 -38.97
CA ALA A 306 15.19 -28.20 -40.10
C ALA A 306 16.61 -28.59 -39.67
N SER A 307 17.08 -28.06 -38.54
CA SER A 307 18.45 -28.29 -38.04
C SER A 307 18.65 -29.65 -37.38
N THR A 308 17.65 -30.19 -36.67
CA THR A 308 17.77 -31.45 -35.92
C THR A 308 16.96 -32.61 -36.50
N GLY A 309 15.99 -32.33 -37.37
CA GLY A 309 15.02 -33.31 -37.87
C GLY A 309 13.97 -33.76 -36.85
N GLU A 310 14.01 -33.22 -35.61
CA GLU A 310 13.05 -33.53 -34.55
C GLU A 310 11.67 -32.93 -34.82
N HIS A 311 10.64 -33.52 -34.23
CA HIS A 311 9.25 -33.10 -34.41
C HIS A 311 8.72 -32.47 -33.12
N PHE A 312 8.09 -31.30 -33.26
CA PHE A 312 7.63 -30.52 -32.13
C PHE A 312 6.17 -30.12 -32.24
N ILE A 313 5.49 -30.00 -31.11
CA ILE A 313 4.18 -29.33 -31.00
C ILE A 313 4.40 -27.95 -30.38
N VAL A 314 3.91 -26.92 -31.07
CA VAL A 314 3.96 -25.50 -30.66
C VAL A 314 2.63 -24.85 -31.07
N ALA A 315 2.18 -23.80 -30.37
CA ALA A 315 1.04 -23.02 -30.85
C ALA A 315 1.35 -22.43 -32.25
N ALA A 316 0.38 -22.49 -33.16
CA ALA A 316 0.56 -22.16 -34.56
C ALA A 316 1.14 -20.75 -34.77
N ASP A 317 0.59 -19.76 -34.04
CA ASP A 317 1.04 -18.36 -34.08
C ASP A 317 2.45 -18.15 -33.49
N ARG A 318 2.99 -19.11 -32.75
CA ARG A 318 4.33 -19.04 -32.14
C ARG A 318 5.40 -19.73 -32.94
N VAL A 319 5.05 -20.50 -33.97
CA VAL A 319 6.00 -21.29 -34.79
C VAL A 319 7.19 -20.45 -35.25
N GLN A 320 6.95 -19.32 -35.91
CA GLN A 320 8.03 -18.45 -36.41
C GLN A 320 8.88 -17.86 -35.28
N SER A 321 8.24 -17.40 -34.21
CA SER A 321 8.94 -16.79 -33.07
C SER A 321 9.82 -17.79 -32.31
N VAL A 322 9.35 -19.02 -32.13
CA VAL A 322 10.10 -20.09 -31.45
C VAL A 322 11.23 -20.58 -32.37
N ALA A 323 10.98 -20.73 -33.67
CA ALA A 323 12.02 -21.08 -34.64
C ALA A 323 13.17 -20.05 -34.64
N ALA A 324 12.84 -18.75 -34.61
CA ALA A 324 13.83 -17.67 -34.54
C ALA A 324 14.67 -17.72 -33.25
N VAL A 325 14.06 -17.96 -32.09
CA VAL A 325 14.79 -18.06 -30.81
C VAL A 325 15.71 -19.29 -30.77
N LEU A 326 15.28 -20.39 -31.39
CA LEU A 326 16.05 -21.62 -31.49
C LEU A 326 17.05 -21.62 -32.67
N ASP A 327 17.18 -20.50 -33.39
CA ASP A 327 18.05 -20.33 -34.55
C ASP A 327 17.87 -21.46 -35.60
N THR A 328 16.60 -21.75 -35.91
CA THR A 328 16.21 -22.82 -36.83
C THR A 328 15.03 -22.40 -37.71
N GLN A 329 14.60 -23.31 -38.59
CA GLN A 329 13.36 -23.21 -39.36
C GLN A 329 12.45 -24.37 -39.01
N PHE A 330 11.15 -24.11 -39.00
CA PHE A 330 10.11 -25.08 -38.69
C PHE A 330 9.22 -25.30 -39.91
N ASP A 331 9.26 -26.51 -40.45
CA ASP A 331 8.36 -26.93 -41.51
C ASP A 331 7.06 -27.45 -40.87
N VAL A 332 5.94 -26.77 -41.13
CA VAL A 332 4.63 -27.17 -40.59
C VAL A 332 4.15 -28.41 -41.32
N ILE A 333 3.92 -29.49 -40.57
CA ILE A 333 3.40 -30.77 -41.09
C ILE A 333 1.88 -30.79 -41.03
N SER A 334 1.31 -30.38 -39.89
CA SER A 334 -0.13 -30.32 -39.67
C SER A 334 -0.48 -29.31 -38.60
N THR A 335 -1.72 -28.82 -38.64
CA THR A 335 -2.29 -27.88 -37.66
C THR A 335 -3.65 -28.41 -37.20
N PHE A 336 -3.94 -28.27 -35.92
CA PHE A 336 -5.17 -28.74 -35.27
C PHE A 336 -5.58 -27.80 -34.13
N LYS A 337 -6.77 -27.99 -33.58
CA LYS A 337 -7.26 -27.17 -32.48
C LYS A 337 -6.74 -27.67 -31.14
N GLY A 338 -6.62 -26.77 -30.16
CA GLY A 338 -6.22 -27.12 -28.80
C GLY A 338 -7.10 -28.19 -28.17
N THR A 339 -8.41 -28.19 -28.45
CA THR A 339 -9.34 -29.27 -28.04
C THR A 339 -8.90 -30.66 -28.48
N ASP A 340 -8.05 -30.78 -29.50
CA ASP A 340 -7.56 -32.05 -30.01
C ASP A 340 -6.35 -32.58 -29.23
N LEU A 341 -5.75 -31.76 -28.34
CA LEU A 341 -4.67 -32.17 -27.43
C LEU A 341 -5.16 -32.95 -26.19
N GLU A 342 -6.48 -33.09 -26.03
CA GLU A 342 -7.09 -33.78 -24.90
C GLU A 342 -6.62 -35.24 -24.77
N SER A 343 -6.43 -35.70 -23.53
CA SER A 343 -5.97 -37.05 -23.19
C SER A 343 -4.54 -37.40 -23.64
N GLY A 344 -3.75 -36.42 -24.11
CA GLY A 344 -2.32 -36.58 -24.36
C GLY A 344 -1.52 -36.70 -23.06
N ILE A 345 -0.39 -37.41 -23.11
CA ILE A 345 0.52 -37.57 -21.96
C ILE A 345 1.96 -37.41 -22.43
N CYS A 346 2.73 -36.57 -21.73
CA CYS A 346 4.16 -36.40 -21.92
C CYS A 346 4.97 -37.14 -20.84
N SER A 347 6.23 -37.42 -21.14
CA SER A 347 7.22 -37.76 -20.13
C SER A 347 7.67 -36.49 -19.42
N HIS A 348 7.88 -36.58 -18.12
CA HIS A 348 8.56 -35.53 -17.36
C HIS A 348 9.98 -35.35 -17.91
N PRO A 349 10.47 -34.11 -18.08
CA PRO A 349 11.71 -33.83 -18.81
C PRO A 349 12.98 -34.16 -18.01
N THR A 350 12.88 -34.32 -16.69
CA THR A 350 14.04 -34.61 -15.81
C THR A 350 13.87 -35.85 -14.91
N ILE A 351 12.66 -36.40 -14.76
CA ILE A 351 12.37 -37.47 -13.80
C ILE A 351 11.92 -38.70 -14.60
N PRO A 352 12.76 -39.74 -14.73
CA PRO A 352 12.43 -40.93 -15.49
C PRO A 352 11.14 -41.61 -14.99
N GLY A 353 10.26 -41.97 -15.92
CA GLY A 353 9.00 -42.68 -15.62
C GLY A 353 7.85 -41.80 -15.10
N ARG A 354 8.11 -40.55 -14.69
CA ARG A 354 7.06 -39.61 -14.31
C ARG A 354 6.33 -39.09 -15.56
N GLN A 355 5.01 -39.01 -15.49
CA GLN A 355 4.15 -38.59 -16.59
C GLN A 355 3.53 -37.21 -16.31
N SER A 356 3.37 -36.41 -17.36
CA SER A 356 2.75 -35.09 -17.32
C SER A 356 1.56 -35.06 -18.30
N PRO A 357 0.31 -35.18 -17.83
CA PRO A 357 -0.88 -35.09 -18.68
C PRO A 357 -1.02 -33.72 -19.34
N LEU A 358 -1.65 -33.69 -20.51
CA LEU A 358 -2.05 -32.46 -21.19
C LEU A 358 -3.42 -32.01 -20.69
N LEU A 359 -3.51 -30.78 -20.17
CA LEU A 359 -4.75 -30.23 -19.60
C LEU A 359 -5.18 -28.92 -20.24
N PRO A 360 -6.49 -28.68 -20.39
CA PRO A 360 -7.00 -27.40 -20.87
C PRO A 360 -6.88 -26.34 -19.76
N ALA A 361 -6.39 -25.14 -20.09
CA ALA A 361 -6.35 -24.02 -19.15
C ALA A 361 -6.52 -22.66 -19.85
N ASN A 362 -7.36 -21.81 -19.25
CA ASN A 362 -7.70 -20.49 -19.80
C ASN A 362 -6.61 -19.42 -19.56
N HIS A 363 -5.65 -19.68 -18.66
CA HIS A 363 -4.56 -18.73 -18.36
C HIS A 363 -3.43 -18.78 -19.41
N VAL A 364 -3.42 -19.80 -20.29
CA VAL A 364 -2.41 -19.93 -21.35
C VAL A 364 -2.63 -18.83 -22.38
N THR A 365 -1.61 -18.00 -22.65
CA THR A 365 -1.71 -16.91 -23.63
C THR A 365 -0.73 -17.10 -24.78
N ILE A 366 -1.04 -16.50 -25.93
CA ILE A 366 -0.17 -16.51 -27.12
C ILE A 366 0.86 -15.37 -27.12
N SER A 367 0.84 -14.51 -26.10
CA SER A 367 1.67 -13.30 -26.06
C SER A 367 3.17 -13.61 -25.92
N LYS A 368 3.52 -14.69 -25.21
CA LYS A 368 4.89 -15.05 -24.85
C LYS A 368 5.06 -16.57 -24.77
N GLY A 369 6.30 -17.05 -24.86
CA GLY A 369 6.62 -18.47 -24.83
C GLY A 369 6.15 -19.21 -26.08
N THR A 370 5.60 -20.40 -25.88
CA THR A 370 5.31 -21.40 -26.94
C THR A 370 3.83 -21.72 -27.10
N GLY A 371 2.97 -21.16 -26.25
CA GLY A 371 1.54 -21.52 -26.14
C GLY A 371 1.28 -22.85 -25.44
N LEU A 372 2.31 -23.45 -24.84
CA LEU A 372 2.24 -24.61 -23.96
C LEU A 372 2.96 -24.27 -22.65
N VAL A 373 2.30 -24.49 -21.52
CA VAL A 373 2.77 -24.02 -20.20
C VAL A 373 2.95 -25.22 -19.28
N HIS A 374 4.14 -25.39 -18.70
CA HIS A 374 4.34 -26.42 -17.66
C HIS A 374 3.59 -25.96 -16.39
N THR A 375 3.00 -26.91 -15.67
CA THR A 375 2.19 -26.61 -14.48
C THR A 375 2.82 -27.25 -13.25
N ALA A 376 3.23 -26.41 -12.29
CA ALA A 376 3.78 -26.77 -10.99
C ALA A 376 2.87 -26.21 -9.88
N PRO A 377 1.84 -26.95 -9.43
CA PRO A 377 0.74 -26.43 -8.61
C PRO A 377 1.16 -25.75 -7.30
N ALA A 378 2.27 -26.14 -6.70
CA ALA A 378 2.79 -25.52 -5.48
C ALA A 378 3.45 -24.16 -5.72
N HIS A 379 3.74 -23.79 -6.97
CA HIS A 379 4.59 -22.65 -7.33
C HIS A 379 3.93 -21.64 -8.30
N GLY A 380 2.63 -21.79 -8.57
CA GLY A 380 1.86 -20.86 -9.40
C GLY A 380 0.40 -20.76 -8.93
N MET A 381 -0.16 -19.56 -8.94
CA MET A 381 -1.56 -19.33 -8.52
C MET A 381 -2.53 -19.90 -9.56
N GLU A 382 -2.28 -19.65 -10.84
CA GLU A 382 -3.05 -20.24 -11.94
C GLU A 382 -2.86 -21.75 -12.03
N ASP A 383 -1.64 -22.24 -11.76
CA ASP A 383 -1.30 -23.67 -11.72
C ASP A 383 -2.09 -24.41 -10.64
N TYR A 384 -2.20 -23.82 -9.45
CA TYR A 384 -3.03 -24.33 -8.37
C TYR A 384 -4.51 -24.39 -8.77
N SER A 385 -5.01 -23.38 -9.48
CA SER A 385 -6.40 -23.40 -9.96
C SER A 385 -6.64 -24.59 -10.88
N VAL A 386 -5.74 -24.85 -11.85
CA VAL A 386 -5.83 -26.04 -12.72
C VAL A 386 -5.76 -27.33 -11.90
N ALA A 387 -4.82 -27.41 -10.96
CA ALA A 387 -4.65 -28.58 -10.10
C ALA A 387 -5.88 -28.87 -9.25
N SER A 388 -6.56 -27.84 -8.74
CA SER A 388 -7.78 -27.98 -7.96
C SER A 388 -8.93 -28.53 -8.80
N HIS A 389 -9.07 -28.10 -10.06
CA HIS A 389 -10.10 -28.60 -10.97
C HIS A 389 -9.84 -30.04 -11.44
N HIS A 390 -8.57 -30.39 -11.67
CA HIS A 390 -8.17 -31.69 -12.23
C HIS A 390 -7.59 -32.67 -11.18
N GLN A 391 -7.65 -32.32 -9.90
CA GLN A 391 -7.18 -33.14 -8.77
C GLN A 391 -5.71 -33.57 -8.90
N LEU A 392 -4.85 -32.65 -9.35
CA LEU A 392 -3.41 -32.91 -9.46
C LEU A 392 -2.74 -32.89 -8.08
N PRO A 393 -1.68 -33.69 -7.87
CA PRO A 393 -0.86 -33.59 -6.66
C PRO A 393 -0.23 -32.21 -6.51
N MET A 394 -0.06 -31.75 -5.27
CA MET A 394 0.53 -30.45 -4.95
C MET A 394 1.82 -30.62 -4.15
N ASP A 395 2.82 -31.20 -4.80
CA ASP A 395 4.12 -31.45 -4.18
C ASP A 395 4.91 -30.13 -4.08
N CYS A 396 5.06 -29.60 -2.85
CA CYS A 396 5.98 -28.49 -2.60
C CYS A 396 7.36 -29.05 -2.27
N LEU A 397 8.27 -28.98 -3.24
CA LEU A 397 9.63 -29.51 -3.10
C LEU A 397 10.60 -28.52 -2.46
N VAL A 398 10.11 -27.36 -2.00
CA VAL A 398 10.91 -26.23 -1.51
C VAL A 398 10.52 -25.89 -0.07
N ASP A 399 11.52 -25.73 0.79
CA ASP A 399 11.33 -25.37 2.19
C ASP A 399 11.18 -23.85 2.41
N GLU A 400 11.19 -23.45 3.68
CA GLU A 400 10.96 -22.06 4.09
C GLU A 400 12.16 -21.14 3.81
N ASP A 401 13.36 -21.71 3.71
CA ASP A 401 14.60 -20.99 3.40
C ASP A 401 14.79 -20.85 1.87
N GLY A 402 13.84 -21.34 1.07
CA GLY A 402 13.93 -21.35 -0.38
C GLY A 402 14.94 -22.38 -0.90
N LEU A 403 15.18 -23.45 -0.14
CA LEU A 403 16.03 -24.57 -0.53
C LEU A 403 15.17 -25.75 -0.96
N PHE A 404 15.67 -26.56 -1.88
CA PHE A 404 15.03 -27.84 -2.20
C PHE A 404 15.08 -28.81 -1.01
N THR A 405 13.94 -29.44 -0.73
CA THR A 405 13.77 -30.48 0.27
C THR A 405 14.40 -31.80 -0.19
N GLU A 406 14.49 -32.78 0.71
CA GLU A 406 14.93 -34.14 0.37
C GLU A 406 14.05 -34.81 -0.71
N ALA A 407 12.76 -34.50 -0.72
CA ALA A 407 11.82 -35.03 -1.70
C ALA A 407 12.14 -34.61 -3.16
N ALA A 408 12.94 -33.56 -3.34
CA ALA A 408 13.40 -33.13 -4.67
C ALA A 408 14.48 -34.06 -5.27
N GLY A 409 15.03 -34.98 -4.47
CA GLY A 409 16.11 -35.87 -4.86
C GLY A 409 17.50 -35.34 -4.48
N SER A 410 18.49 -36.26 -4.46
CA SER A 410 19.84 -35.99 -3.97
C SER A 410 20.61 -34.93 -4.76
N GLU A 411 20.27 -34.73 -6.03
CA GLU A 411 20.92 -33.74 -6.89
C GLU A 411 20.51 -32.31 -6.54
N LEU A 412 19.29 -32.13 -6.02
CA LEU A 412 18.69 -30.82 -5.72
C LEU A 412 18.69 -30.47 -4.23
N GLN A 413 18.61 -31.47 -3.35
CA GLN A 413 18.47 -31.27 -1.90
C GLN A 413 19.44 -30.22 -1.35
N LYS A 414 18.93 -29.28 -0.55
CA LYS A 414 19.64 -28.15 0.09
C LYS A 414 20.16 -27.07 -0.86
N LYS A 415 19.91 -27.15 -2.17
CA LYS A 415 20.28 -26.09 -3.11
C LYS A 415 19.21 -25.00 -3.16
N ALA A 416 19.64 -23.74 -3.22
CA ALA A 416 18.74 -22.58 -3.26
C ALA A 416 18.07 -22.43 -4.63
N VAL A 417 16.74 -22.29 -4.65
CA VAL A 417 15.95 -22.31 -5.90
C VAL A 417 16.18 -21.08 -6.79
N LEU A 418 16.57 -19.94 -6.22
CA LEU A 418 16.90 -18.71 -6.95
C LEU A 418 18.39 -18.59 -7.31
N GLY A 419 19.13 -19.70 -7.27
CA GLY A 419 20.56 -19.77 -7.60
C GLY A 419 20.93 -21.19 -8.05
N GLU A 420 21.81 -21.84 -7.29
CA GLU A 420 22.38 -23.17 -7.59
C GLU A 420 21.32 -24.23 -7.95
N GLY A 421 20.15 -24.20 -7.30
CA GLY A 421 19.06 -25.13 -7.59
C GLY A 421 18.48 -24.93 -9.00
N ASN A 422 18.38 -23.69 -9.47
CA ASN A 422 17.93 -23.40 -10.83
C ASN A 422 18.94 -23.88 -11.87
N GLU A 423 20.23 -23.62 -11.63
CA GLU A 423 21.34 -24.06 -12.48
C GLU A 423 21.37 -25.59 -12.57
N THR A 424 21.23 -26.28 -11.44
CA THR A 424 21.20 -27.74 -11.39
C THR A 424 20.03 -28.31 -12.21
N VAL A 425 18.83 -27.72 -12.15
CA VAL A 425 17.71 -28.20 -12.98
C VAL A 425 17.99 -28.01 -14.48
N ILE A 426 18.67 -26.93 -14.87
CA ILE A 426 19.09 -26.73 -16.26
C ILE A 426 20.10 -27.81 -16.67
N GLU A 427 21.08 -28.14 -15.82
CA GLU A 427 22.03 -29.24 -16.06
C GLU A 427 21.34 -30.60 -16.19
N MET A 428 20.34 -30.89 -15.35
CA MET A 428 19.52 -32.11 -15.44
C MET A 428 18.79 -32.18 -16.79
N LEU A 429 18.22 -31.06 -17.26
CA LEU A 429 17.57 -30.96 -18.56
C LEU A 429 18.55 -31.19 -19.72
N GLN A 430 19.78 -30.68 -19.62
CA GLN A 430 20.84 -30.91 -20.59
C GLN A 430 21.28 -32.38 -20.62
N ALA A 431 21.50 -32.99 -19.46
CA ALA A 431 21.88 -34.39 -19.32
C ALA A 431 20.80 -35.33 -19.90
N ALA A 432 19.52 -34.99 -19.70
CA ALA A 432 18.38 -35.69 -20.30
C ALA A 432 18.15 -35.37 -21.79
N LYS A 433 18.95 -34.48 -22.40
CA LYS A 433 18.81 -33.97 -23.78
C LYS A 433 17.45 -33.32 -24.06
N ASN A 434 16.80 -32.81 -23.02
CA ASN A 434 15.50 -32.15 -23.08
C ASN A 434 15.60 -30.61 -23.04
N LEU A 435 16.79 -30.03 -22.85
CA LEU A 435 17.00 -28.59 -23.03
C LEU A 435 17.19 -28.25 -24.52
N LEU A 436 16.38 -27.33 -25.06
CA LEU A 436 16.56 -26.78 -26.41
C LEU A 436 17.39 -25.50 -26.42
N LYS A 437 17.09 -24.59 -25.50
CA LYS A 437 17.75 -23.28 -25.40
C LYS A 437 17.61 -22.74 -23.99
N GLU A 438 18.70 -22.14 -23.51
CA GLU A 438 18.70 -21.26 -22.34
C GLU A 438 18.97 -19.83 -22.82
N GLU A 439 18.26 -18.85 -22.26
CA GLU A 439 18.49 -17.44 -22.53
C GLU A 439 18.26 -16.56 -21.29
N LYS A 440 18.89 -15.39 -21.27
CA LYS A 440 18.61 -14.36 -20.27
C LYS A 440 17.37 -13.59 -20.71
N TYR A 441 16.39 -13.49 -19.82
CA TYR A 441 15.13 -12.82 -20.11
C TYR A 441 14.84 -11.74 -19.07
N VAL A 442 14.71 -10.49 -19.53
CA VAL A 442 14.42 -9.33 -18.68
C VAL A 442 12.92 -9.11 -18.61
N HIS A 443 12.36 -9.06 -17.40
CA HIS A 443 10.93 -8.85 -17.19
C HIS A 443 10.60 -8.33 -15.80
N SER A 444 9.33 -7.97 -15.63
CA SER A 444 8.74 -7.56 -14.36
C SER A 444 8.63 -8.74 -13.40
N TYR A 445 9.38 -8.73 -12.31
CA TYR A 445 9.36 -9.79 -11.29
C TYR A 445 9.05 -9.24 -9.89
N PRO A 446 8.25 -9.96 -9.07
CA PRO A 446 7.90 -9.49 -7.73
C PRO A 446 9.10 -9.61 -6.77
N TYR A 447 9.34 -8.53 -6.05
CA TYR A 447 10.36 -8.41 -5.01
C TYR A 447 9.67 -8.06 -3.70
N GLU A 448 10.24 -8.49 -2.60
CA GLU A 448 9.80 -8.04 -1.29
C GLU A 448 10.12 -6.54 -1.16
N TRP A 449 9.09 -5.73 -0.89
CA TRP A 449 9.20 -4.28 -0.86
C TRP A 449 10.22 -3.71 0.14
N ARG A 450 10.65 -4.47 1.16
CA ARG A 450 11.62 -4.00 2.17
C ARG A 450 13.03 -4.48 1.88
N THR A 451 13.26 -5.79 1.79
CA THR A 451 14.61 -6.30 1.49
C THR A 451 15.07 -6.04 0.06
N LYS A 452 14.14 -5.73 -0.86
CA LYS A 452 14.41 -5.61 -2.30
C LYS A 452 15.05 -6.88 -2.87
N LYS A 453 14.68 -8.04 -2.33
CA LYS A 453 15.08 -9.35 -2.84
C LYS A 453 13.91 -10.03 -3.57
N PRO A 454 14.17 -10.90 -4.56
CA PRO A 454 13.12 -11.59 -5.29
C PRO A 454 12.34 -12.53 -4.38
N VAL A 455 11.02 -12.65 -4.61
CA VAL A 455 10.15 -13.59 -3.89
C VAL A 455 9.97 -14.87 -4.72
N ILE A 456 9.53 -15.94 -4.06
CA ILE A 456 9.06 -17.16 -4.72
C ILE A 456 7.58 -17.38 -4.42
N ILE A 457 6.91 -18.16 -5.24
CA ILE A 457 5.61 -18.72 -4.89
C ILE A 457 5.86 -20.13 -4.36
N ARG A 458 5.35 -20.42 -3.16
CA ARG A 458 5.35 -21.78 -2.60
C ARG A 458 4.04 -22.07 -1.90
N ALA A 459 3.61 -23.33 -1.93
CA ALA A 459 2.46 -23.76 -1.17
C ALA A 459 2.79 -23.82 0.32
N SER A 460 1.95 -23.20 1.14
CA SER A 460 2.10 -23.16 2.59
C SER A 460 0.73 -23.26 3.25
N LYS A 461 0.69 -23.88 4.44
CA LYS A 461 -0.54 -23.98 5.23
C LYS A 461 -0.74 -22.65 5.94
N GLN A 462 -1.74 -21.87 5.53
CA GLN A 462 -1.93 -20.49 5.96
C GLN A 462 -3.41 -20.23 6.28
N TRP A 463 -3.67 -19.13 6.99
CA TRP A 463 -5.02 -18.63 7.28
C TRP A 463 -5.44 -17.62 6.22
N PHE A 464 -6.65 -17.76 5.72
CA PHE A 464 -7.19 -16.96 4.64
C PHE A 464 -8.56 -16.40 4.99
N ILE A 465 -8.88 -15.22 4.45
CA ILE A 465 -10.25 -14.75 4.28
C ILE A 465 -10.72 -15.15 2.87
N ASN A 466 -11.89 -15.79 2.79
CA ASN A 466 -12.57 -16.07 1.52
C ASN A 466 -13.22 -14.77 1.01
N THR A 467 -12.52 -14.04 0.15
CA THR A 467 -13.03 -12.78 -0.41
C THR A 467 -14.07 -13.01 -1.49
N GLN A 468 -14.05 -14.15 -2.17
CA GLN A 468 -15.08 -14.53 -3.15
C GLN A 468 -16.48 -14.56 -2.53
N ASN A 469 -16.61 -15.11 -1.31
CA ASN A 469 -17.89 -15.12 -0.58
C ASN A 469 -18.36 -13.73 -0.12
N LEU A 470 -17.48 -12.73 -0.12
CA LEU A 470 -17.76 -11.35 0.27
C LEU A 470 -17.93 -10.42 -0.93
N GLU A 471 -17.53 -10.85 -2.13
CA GLU A 471 -17.38 -10.01 -3.31
C GLU A 471 -18.66 -9.24 -3.64
N THR A 472 -19.78 -9.94 -3.86
CA THR A 472 -21.06 -9.32 -4.21
C THR A 472 -21.52 -8.33 -3.14
N ALA A 473 -21.48 -8.73 -1.87
CA ALA A 473 -21.89 -7.87 -0.76
C ALA A 473 -20.98 -6.63 -0.61
N ALA A 474 -19.67 -6.78 -0.84
CA ALA A 474 -18.71 -5.70 -0.81
C ALA A 474 -18.92 -4.72 -1.97
N GLN A 475 -19.16 -5.23 -3.18
CA GLN A 475 -19.50 -4.40 -4.35
C GLN A 475 -20.80 -3.61 -4.13
N GLU A 476 -21.85 -4.24 -3.58
CA GLU A 476 -23.11 -3.57 -3.26
C GLU A 476 -22.94 -2.49 -2.17
N ALA A 477 -22.12 -2.76 -1.15
CA ALA A 477 -21.81 -1.80 -0.12
C ALA A 477 -21.01 -0.62 -0.68
N LEU A 478 -20.01 -0.89 -1.53
CA LEU A 478 -19.14 0.10 -2.14
C LEU A 478 -19.89 1.01 -3.13
N LYS A 479 -20.84 0.48 -3.90
CA LYS A 479 -21.71 1.29 -4.79
C LYS A 479 -22.53 2.35 -4.07
N LYS A 480 -22.72 2.23 -2.75
CA LYS A 480 -23.42 3.21 -1.89
C LYS A 480 -22.47 4.25 -1.30
N VAL A 481 -21.17 4.13 -1.52
CA VAL A 481 -20.14 5.05 -1.02
C VAL A 481 -19.87 6.11 -2.09
N LYS A 482 -19.77 7.37 -1.66
CA LYS A 482 -19.31 8.45 -2.55
C LYS A 482 -17.79 8.38 -2.65
N THR A 483 -17.22 8.27 -3.84
CA THR A 483 -15.75 8.24 -4.02
C THR A 483 -15.29 9.42 -4.85
N VAL A 484 -14.27 10.13 -4.36
CA VAL A 484 -13.69 11.31 -5.01
C VAL A 484 -12.17 11.10 -5.17
N PRO A 485 -11.64 11.04 -6.41
CA PRO A 485 -12.36 11.07 -7.69
C PRO A 485 -13.11 9.75 -7.94
N ALA A 486 -14.13 9.80 -8.80
CA ALA A 486 -14.98 8.63 -9.10
C ALA A 486 -14.18 7.42 -9.66
N SER A 487 -13.03 7.65 -10.29
CA SER A 487 -12.14 6.60 -10.80
C SER A 487 -11.60 5.66 -9.70
N GLY A 488 -11.52 6.13 -8.45
CA GLY A 488 -11.13 5.30 -7.31
C GLY A 488 -12.10 4.14 -7.08
N MET A 489 -13.39 4.33 -7.33
CA MET A 489 -14.41 3.28 -7.19
C MET A 489 -14.16 2.14 -8.18
N ASN A 490 -13.92 2.46 -9.45
CA ASN A 490 -13.69 1.44 -10.49
C ASN A 490 -12.47 0.59 -10.16
N ARG A 491 -11.37 1.22 -9.70
CA ARG A 491 -10.17 0.48 -9.26
C ARG A 491 -10.46 -0.48 -8.11
N MET A 492 -11.21 -0.04 -7.09
CA MET A 492 -11.59 -0.93 -5.99
C MET A 492 -12.47 -2.10 -6.45
N LEU A 493 -13.40 -1.87 -7.38
CA LEU A 493 -14.23 -2.94 -7.96
C LEU A 493 -13.39 -3.96 -8.74
N GLU A 494 -12.50 -3.50 -9.62
CA GLU A 494 -11.56 -4.35 -10.36
C GLU A 494 -10.69 -5.20 -9.42
N MET A 495 -10.23 -4.62 -8.30
CA MET A 495 -9.44 -5.33 -7.29
C MET A 495 -10.26 -6.36 -6.50
N LEU A 496 -11.57 -6.14 -6.31
CA LEU A 496 -12.45 -7.11 -5.68
C LEU A 496 -12.70 -8.33 -6.58
N GLU A 497 -12.89 -8.10 -7.89
CA GLU A 497 -13.17 -9.18 -8.86
C GLU A 497 -11.98 -10.12 -9.07
N ARG A 498 -10.74 -9.61 -8.99
CA ARG A 498 -9.54 -10.43 -9.23
C ARG A 498 -9.12 -11.27 -8.02
N ARG A 499 -9.52 -10.87 -6.81
CA ARG A 499 -8.99 -11.45 -5.57
C ARG A 499 -9.94 -12.49 -5.01
N THR A 500 -9.55 -13.76 -5.09
CA THR A 500 -10.36 -14.89 -4.59
C THR A 500 -10.13 -15.20 -3.11
N TYR A 501 -8.96 -14.84 -2.56
CA TYR A 501 -8.66 -14.95 -1.14
C TYR A 501 -7.63 -13.91 -0.65
N TRP A 502 -7.60 -13.71 0.66
CA TRP A 502 -6.62 -12.87 1.36
C TRP A 502 -5.90 -13.69 2.43
N CYS A 503 -4.59 -13.93 2.23
CA CYS A 503 -3.73 -14.54 3.26
C CYS A 503 -3.51 -13.59 4.44
N ILE A 504 -4.01 -13.95 5.62
CA ILE A 504 -3.99 -13.12 6.84
C ILE A 504 -3.00 -13.60 7.90
N SER A 505 -2.32 -14.73 7.70
CA SER A 505 -1.26 -15.19 8.61
C SER A 505 0.12 -14.73 8.16
N ARG A 506 1.00 -14.48 9.13
CA ARG A 506 2.42 -14.13 8.94
C ARG A 506 3.27 -14.87 9.97
N GLN A 507 4.42 -15.39 9.54
CA GLN A 507 5.34 -16.18 10.38
C GLN A 507 6.28 -15.25 11.14
N ARG A 508 5.72 -14.37 11.97
CA ARG A 508 6.43 -13.31 12.69
C ARG A 508 6.03 -13.26 14.15
N CYS A 509 6.83 -12.56 14.95
CA CYS A 509 6.56 -12.40 16.38
C CYS A 509 5.88 -11.05 16.70
N TRP A 510 6.12 -9.99 15.91
CA TRP A 510 5.58 -8.66 16.15
C TRP A 510 4.26 -8.40 15.41
N GLY A 511 3.17 -8.74 16.07
CA GLY A 511 1.78 -8.57 15.60
C GLY A 511 0.81 -9.25 16.57
N VAL A 512 -0.49 -9.18 16.26
CA VAL A 512 -1.53 -9.85 17.06
C VAL A 512 -1.57 -11.35 16.71
N PRO A 513 -1.32 -12.26 17.65
CA PRO A 513 -1.33 -13.70 17.38
C PRO A 513 -2.69 -14.21 16.92
N ILE A 514 -2.71 -15.14 15.97
CA ILE A 514 -3.93 -15.85 15.60
C ILE A 514 -4.30 -16.80 16.74
N PRO A 515 -5.51 -16.70 17.35
CA PRO A 515 -5.87 -17.41 18.58
C PRO A 515 -6.26 -18.87 18.28
N VAL A 516 -5.29 -19.65 17.78
CA VAL A 516 -5.44 -21.05 17.39
C VAL A 516 -4.40 -21.93 18.08
N PHE A 517 -4.82 -23.14 18.44
CA PHE A 517 -3.97 -24.19 18.97
C PHE A 517 -3.88 -25.32 17.95
N TYR A 518 -2.79 -26.08 17.94
CA TYR A 518 -2.61 -27.22 17.06
C TYR A 518 -2.34 -28.47 17.85
N HIS A 519 -2.96 -29.57 17.43
CA HIS A 519 -2.65 -30.88 17.98
C HIS A 519 -1.24 -31.33 17.55
N LYS A 520 -0.40 -31.76 18.49
CA LYS A 520 1.03 -32.05 18.27
C LYS A 520 1.28 -33.15 17.24
N SER A 521 0.43 -34.17 17.19
CA SER A 521 0.63 -35.32 16.28
C SER A 521 -0.09 -35.21 14.94
N THR A 522 -1.23 -34.52 14.88
CA THR A 522 -2.06 -34.45 13.67
C THR A 522 -1.95 -33.10 12.95
N GLY A 523 -1.53 -32.05 13.65
CA GLY A 523 -1.50 -30.68 13.11
C GLY A 523 -2.89 -30.09 12.85
N GLU A 524 -3.95 -30.70 13.39
CA GLU A 524 -5.32 -30.19 13.29
C GLU A 524 -5.50 -28.94 14.16
N PRO A 525 -6.14 -27.88 13.64
CA PRO A 525 -6.38 -26.66 14.39
C PRO A 525 -7.56 -26.80 15.37
N LEU A 526 -7.34 -26.38 16.61
CA LEU A 526 -8.35 -26.16 17.63
C LEU A 526 -8.59 -24.64 17.76
N ILE A 527 -9.73 -24.21 17.23
CA ILE A 527 -10.24 -22.85 17.38
C ILE A 527 -11.76 -22.93 17.52
N ASN A 528 -12.27 -22.43 18.65
CA ASN A 528 -13.70 -22.39 18.95
C ASN A 528 -14.03 -21.19 19.83
N LYS A 529 -15.32 -20.95 20.04
CA LYS A 529 -15.82 -19.82 20.83
C LYS A 529 -15.16 -19.70 22.20
N LYS A 530 -15.09 -20.79 22.96
CA LYS A 530 -14.51 -20.77 24.31
C LYS A 530 -13.01 -20.49 24.30
N SER A 531 -12.26 -21.11 23.37
CA SER A 531 -10.81 -20.86 23.26
C SER A 531 -10.55 -19.41 22.88
N THR A 532 -11.28 -18.89 21.89
CA THR A 532 -11.06 -17.52 21.40
C THR A 532 -11.53 -16.46 22.39
N GLU A 533 -12.68 -16.63 23.05
CA GLU A 533 -13.17 -15.70 24.10
C GLU A 533 -12.19 -15.60 25.27
N ASN A 534 -11.58 -16.73 25.68
CA ASN A 534 -10.55 -16.72 26.72
C ASN A 534 -9.32 -15.90 26.29
N ILE A 535 -8.84 -16.10 25.06
CA ILE A 535 -7.70 -15.33 24.54
C ILE A 535 -8.01 -13.85 24.41
N ILE A 536 -9.20 -13.48 23.92
CA ILE A 536 -9.65 -12.08 23.85
C ILE A 536 -9.58 -11.43 25.24
N LYS A 537 -10.08 -12.12 26.28
CA LYS A 537 -10.05 -11.63 27.65
C LYS A 537 -8.62 -11.47 28.18
N LEU A 538 -7.74 -12.43 27.92
CA LEU A 538 -6.33 -12.35 28.33
C LEU A 538 -5.60 -11.21 27.63
N VAL A 539 -5.83 -11.04 26.32
CA VAL A 539 -5.26 -9.94 25.53
C VAL A 539 -5.76 -8.59 26.04
N GLU A 540 -7.04 -8.45 26.39
CA GLU A 540 -7.56 -7.20 26.95
C GLU A 540 -6.90 -6.84 28.30
N GLN A 541 -6.59 -7.85 29.13
CA GLN A 541 -6.02 -7.67 30.46
C GLN A 541 -4.50 -7.50 30.46
N HIS A 542 -3.80 -8.20 29.58
CA HIS A 542 -2.34 -8.36 29.64
C HIS A 542 -1.63 -7.97 28.33
N GLY A 543 -2.38 -7.61 27.28
CA GLY A 543 -1.86 -7.42 25.93
C GLY A 543 -1.55 -8.73 25.22
N SER A 544 -1.25 -8.67 23.92
CA SER A 544 -0.93 -9.85 23.11
C SER A 544 0.38 -10.56 23.48
N ASP A 545 1.23 -9.94 24.30
CA ASP A 545 2.40 -10.59 24.92
C ASP A 545 2.01 -11.79 25.79
N ALA A 546 0.77 -11.83 26.31
CA ALA A 546 0.22 -12.95 27.05
C ALA A 546 0.29 -14.27 26.29
N TRP A 547 0.11 -14.25 24.97
CA TRP A 547 0.20 -15.45 24.11
C TRP A 547 1.58 -16.12 24.18
N TRP A 548 2.63 -15.34 24.36
CA TRP A 548 4.02 -15.79 24.35
C TRP A 548 4.56 -16.12 25.73
N THR A 549 3.88 -15.67 26.80
CA THR A 549 4.40 -15.70 28.16
C THR A 549 3.56 -16.52 29.13
N LEU A 550 2.25 -16.64 28.89
CA LEU A 550 1.38 -17.41 29.76
C LEU A 550 1.49 -18.91 29.47
N PRO A 551 1.33 -19.76 30.50
CA PRO A 551 1.34 -21.21 30.32
C PRO A 551 0.06 -21.69 29.61
N MET A 552 0.16 -22.86 28.97
CA MET A 552 -0.92 -23.41 28.12
C MET A 552 -2.24 -23.57 28.88
N GLU A 553 -2.22 -23.89 30.18
CA GLU A 553 -3.40 -24.07 31.01
C GLU A 553 -4.21 -22.77 31.19
N GLN A 554 -3.56 -21.61 31.08
CA GLN A 554 -4.22 -20.31 31.10
C GLN A 554 -4.73 -19.93 29.70
N LEU A 555 -3.96 -20.23 28.65
CA LEU A 555 -4.33 -19.92 27.27
C LEU A 555 -5.50 -20.79 26.77
N LEU A 556 -5.49 -22.07 27.10
CA LEU A 556 -6.46 -23.07 26.64
C LEU A 556 -7.20 -23.69 27.84
N PRO A 557 -8.36 -23.11 28.25
CA PRO A 557 -9.11 -23.62 29.39
C PRO A 557 -9.73 -24.98 29.07
N LYS A 558 -9.88 -25.85 30.09
CA LYS A 558 -10.40 -27.23 29.93
C LYS A 558 -11.78 -27.28 29.26
N GLU A 559 -12.60 -26.26 29.48
CA GLU A 559 -13.93 -26.15 28.89
C GLU A 559 -13.91 -26.00 27.36
N ALA A 560 -12.80 -25.51 26.80
CA ALA A 560 -12.59 -25.38 25.35
C ALA A 560 -12.20 -26.72 24.68
N LEU A 561 -11.77 -27.71 25.47
CA LEU A 561 -11.42 -29.07 25.01
C LEU A 561 -12.61 -30.03 24.99
N ALA A 562 -13.80 -29.59 25.42
CA ALA A 562 -14.96 -30.46 25.65
C ALA A 562 -15.47 -31.23 24.42
N LYS A 563 -14.96 -30.98 23.22
CA LYS A 563 -15.24 -31.75 21.99
C LYS A 563 -14.07 -32.60 21.49
N ALA A 564 -12.87 -32.41 22.01
CA ALA A 564 -11.65 -32.99 21.46
C ALA A 564 -11.21 -34.31 22.14
N ALA A 565 -11.77 -34.68 23.30
CA ALA A 565 -11.37 -35.87 24.09
C ALA A 565 -9.86 -35.96 24.41
N ASN A 566 -9.14 -34.84 24.29
CA ASN A 566 -7.69 -34.76 24.36
C ASN A 566 -7.22 -33.95 25.57
N ASP A 567 -6.01 -34.23 26.04
CA ASP A 567 -5.34 -33.48 27.11
C ASP A 567 -4.80 -32.14 26.57
N ILE A 568 -4.75 -31.10 27.41
CA ILE A 568 -4.06 -29.83 27.13
C ILE A 568 -2.63 -30.07 26.65
N GLN A 569 -1.94 -31.08 27.21
CA GLN A 569 -0.56 -31.41 26.86
C GLN A 569 -0.38 -31.87 25.41
N GLU A 570 -1.45 -32.25 24.71
CA GLU A 570 -1.40 -32.65 23.30
C GLU A 570 -1.44 -31.46 22.34
N TYR A 571 -1.63 -30.24 22.87
CA TYR A 571 -1.72 -29.03 22.07
C TYR A 571 -0.48 -28.13 22.20
N VAL A 572 -0.23 -27.37 21.14
CA VAL A 572 0.71 -26.25 21.11
C VAL A 572 0.02 -25.02 20.54
N GLN A 573 0.43 -23.84 20.96
CA GLN A 573 -0.10 -22.59 20.43
C GLN A 573 0.46 -22.30 19.03
N GLY A 574 -0.38 -21.74 18.17
CA GLY A 574 0.04 -21.25 16.86
C GLY A 574 1.11 -20.16 16.99
N GLN A 575 1.99 -20.10 15.99
CA GLN A 575 3.10 -19.14 15.95
C GLN A 575 2.83 -17.98 14.98
N ASP A 576 1.74 -18.04 14.21
CA ASP A 576 1.39 -17.01 13.24
C ASP A 576 0.75 -15.80 13.92
N VAL A 577 1.08 -14.62 13.41
CA VAL A 577 0.40 -13.36 13.72
C VAL A 577 -0.46 -12.91 12.54
N LEU A 578 -1.42 -12.03 12.81
CA LEU A 578 -2.28 -11.42 11.81
C LEU A 578 -1.50 -10.46 10.91
N ASP A 579 -1.96 -10.36 9.67
CA ASP A 579 -1.54 -9.36 8.69
C ASP A 579 -1.87 -7.93 9.17
N ILE A 580 -0.93 -6.99 8.96
CA ILE A 580 -1.09 -5.56 9.29
C ILE A 580 -2.29 -4.91 8.60
N TRP A 581 -2.69 -5.43 7.44
CA TRP A 581 -3.91 -4.94 6.78
C TRP A 581 -5.19 -5.36 7.52
N PHE A 582 -5.12 -6.44 8.30
CA PHE A 582 -6.19 -6.82 9.23
C PHE A 582 -6.16 -5.93 10.47
N ASP A 583 -4.98 -5.64 11.02
CA ASP A 583 -4.80 -4.68 12.12
C ASP A 583 -5.44 -3.34 11.75
N SER A 584 -4.93 -2.66 10.72
CA SER A 584 -5.47 -1.37 10.27
C SER A 584 -6.91 -1.46 9.77
N GLY A 585 -7.28 -2.56 9.09
CA GLY A 585 -8.64 -2.78 8.56
C GLY A 585 -9.70 -3.01 9.65
N THR A 586 -9.31 -3.27 10.89
CA THR A 586 -10.19 -3.36 12.05
C THR A 586 -10.27 -2.07 12.87
N SER A 587 -9.59 -0.98 12.47
CA SER A 587 -9.52 0.26 13.27
C SER A 587 -10.87 0.89 13.55
N TRP A 588 -11.83 0.79 12.63
CA TRP A 588 -13.20 1.24 12.83
C TRP A 588 -13.91 0.52 13.98
N ALA A 589 -13.47 -0.68 14.35
CA ALA A 589 -14.10 -1.47 15.40
C ALA A 589 -13.81 -0.87 16.78
N HIS A 590 -12.63 -0.28 16.94
CA HIS A 590 -12.21 0.41 18.14
C HIS A 590 -12.65 1.88 18.15
N VAL A 591 -12.40 2.62 17.06
CA VAL A 591 -12.58 4.08 17.04
C VAL A 591 -14.03 4.50 16.84
N LEU A 592 -14.80 3.79 16.01
CA LEU A 592 -16.18 4.19 15.71
C LEU A 592 -17.20 3.67 16.72
N GLU A 593 -16.79 2.90 17.75
CA GLU A 593 -17.70 2.36 18.77
C GLU A 593 -18.49 3.46 19.48
N ASP A 594 -17.83 4.57 19.81
CA ASP A 594 -18.43 5.73 20.46
C ASP A 594 -19.36 6.55 19.56
N THR A 595 -19.30 6.32 18.24
CA THR A 595 -20.13 7.03 17.24
C THR A 595 -21.35 6.21 16.78
N GLY A 596 -21.38 4.91 17.10
CA GLY A 596 -22.45 3.98 16.74
C GLY A 596 -22.61 3.71 15.22
N GLU A 597 -21.77 4.29 14.36
CA GLU A 597 -22.08 4.48 12.94
C GLU A 597 -20.90 4.27 11.99
N ARG A 598 -21.11 4.58 10.70
CA ARG A 598 -20.07 4.73 9.67
C ARG A 598 -19.42 6.11 9.81
N ALA A 599 -18.12 6.21 9.53
CA ALA A 599 -17.45 7.50 9.38
C ALA A 599 -18.04 8.26 8.18
N ASP A 600 -18.08 9.59 8.26
CA ASP A 600 -18.51 10.43 7.14
C ASP A 600 -17.46 10.41 6.02
N VAL A 601 -16.18 10.46 6.39
CA VAL A 601 -15.05 10.49 5.47
C VAL A 601 -13.92 9.57 5.94
N TYR A 602 -13.40 8.82 4.98
CA TYR A 602 -12.02 8.31 4.99
C TYR A 602 -11.24 9.08 3.91
N LEU A 603 -10.05 9.58 4.24
CA LEU A 603 -9.21 10.39 3.33
C LEU A 603 -7.78 9.87 3.35
N GLU A 604 -7.32 9.26 2.26
CA GLU A 604 -5.95 8.71 2.15
C GLU A 604 -5.39 8.79 0.73
N GLY A 605 -4.13 8.39 0.56
CA GLY A 605 -3.47 8.27 -0.74
C GLY A 605 -4.03 7.16 -1.61
N LYS A 606 -3.81 7.26 -2.93
CA LYS A 606 -4.29 6.29 -3.93
C LYS A 606 -3.77 4.86 -3.73
N ASP A 607 -2.66 4.66 -3.02
CA ASP A 607 -2.17 3.35 -2.58
C ASP A 607 -3.15 2.63 -1.64
N GLN A 608 -3.98 3.37 -0.90
CA GLN A 608 -4.90 2.79 0.07
C GLN A 608 -6.16 2.18 -0.55
N LEU A 609 -6.36 2.34 -1.87
CA LEU A 609 -7.45 1.67 -2.62
C LEU A 609 -7.38 0.14 -2.48
N GLY A 610 -6.18 -0.43 -2.55
CA GLY A 610 -5.92 -1.86 -2.32
C GLY A 610 -5.48 -2.21 -0.90
N GLY A 611 -5.20 -1.19 -0.09
CA GLY A 611 -4.78 -1.31 1.30
C GLY A 611 -5.96 -1.07 2.23
N TRP A 612 -5.86 0.00 3.03
CA TRP A 612 -6.75 0.24 4.16
C TRP A 612 -8.23 0.42 3.80
N PHE A 613 -8.56 1.02 2.64
CA PHE A 613 -9.95 1.16 2.21
C PHE A 613 -10.60 -0.19 1.93
N GLN A 614 -9.87 -1.09 1.28
CA GLN A 614 -10.36 -2.41 0.90
C GLN A 614 -10.41 -3.35 2.10
N SER A 615 -9.37 -3.38 2.94
CA SER A 615 -9.37 -4.22 4.15
C SER A 615 -10.49 -3.81 5.11
N SER A 616 -10.65 -2.49 5.34
CA SER A 616 -11.75 -1.96 6.15
C SER A 616 -13.12 -2.33 5.58
N LEU A 617 -13.31 -2.24 4.26
CA LEU A 617 -14.56 -2.63 3.60
C LEU A 617 -14.87 -4.11 3.80
N LEU A 618 -13.93 -5.00 3.47
CA LEU A 618 -14.14 -6.45 3.50
C LEU A 618 -14.48 -6.93 4.92
N ILE A 619 -13.72 -6.47 5.91
CA ILE A 619 -13.93 -6.84 7.32
C ILE A 619 -15.27 -6.28 7.83
N SER A 620 -15.60 -5.03 7.50
CA SER A 620 -16.88 -4.41 7.92
C SER A 620 -18.08 -5.06 7.24
N VAL A 621 -17.98 -5.46 5.97
CA VAL A 621 -19.05 -6.18 5.28
C VAL A 621 -19.24 -7.57 5.88
N ALA A 622 -18.16 -8.30 6.17
CA ALA A 622 -18.23 -9.62 6.80
C ALA A 622 -18.90 -9.58 8.20
N THR A 623 -18.62 -8.54 8.98
CA THR A 623 -19.10 -8.44 10.37
C THR A 623 -20.40 -7.64 10.51
N ARG A 624 -20.49 -6.47 9.89
CA ARG A 624 -21.56 -5.46 10.02
C ARG A 624 -22.48 -5.36 8.79
N LYS A 625 -22.16 -6.02 7.67
CA LYS A 625 -22.93 -5.95 6.39
C LYS A 625 -23.04 -4.52 5.82
N LYS A 626 -22.06 -3.67 6.10
CA LYS A 626 -21.99 -2.29 5.61
C LYS A 626 -20.55 -1.84 5.41
N ALA A 627 -20.34 -0.85 4.54
CA ALA A 627 -19.06 -0.13 4.47
C ALA A 627 -18.85 0.67 5.78
N PRO A 628 -17.61 0.82 6.27
CA PRO A 628 -17.33 1.59 7.48
C PRO A 628 -17.28 3.10 7.23
N TYR A 629 -17.42 3.54 5.98
CA TYR A 629 -17.36 4.94 5.55
C TYR A 629 -18.53 5.30 4.62
N ARG A 630 -18.91 6.58 4.59
CA ARG A 630 -19.89 7.16 3.65
C ARG A 630 -19.21 7.75 2.41
N THR A 631 -18.05 8.37 2.60
CA THR A 631 -17.27 9.02 1.53
C THR A 631 -15.81 8.60 1.58
N LEU A 632 -15.23 8.29 0.42
CA LEU A 632 -13.80 8.12 0.22
C LEU A 632 -13.24 9.35 -0.52
N ILE A 633 -12.20 9.96 0.02
CA ILE A 633 -11.42 11.00 -0.64
C ILE A 633 -10.02 10.43 -0.90
N VAL A 634 -9.59 10.42 -2.15
CA VAL A 634 -8.37 9.76 -2.59
C VAL A 634 -7.44 10.78 -3.22
N HIS A 635 -6.32 11.06 -2.55
CA HIS A 635 -5.31 11.96 -3.09
C HIS A 635 -4.19 11.19 -3.81
N GLY A 636 -3.46 11.84 -4.72
CA GLY A 636 -2.28 11.27 -5.37
C GLY A 636 -1.04 11.32 -4.49
N PHE A 637 0.12 10.95 -5.06
CA PHE A 637 1.38 10.98 -4.33
C PHE A 637 2.04 12.34 -4.44
N THR A 638 2.90 12.63 -3.48
CA THR A 638 3.85 13.72 -3.63
C THR A 638 5.00 13.30 -4.54
N VAL A 639 5.39 14.18 -5.46
CA VAL A 639 6.50 13.99 -6.39
C VAL A 639 7.43 15.20 -6.35
N GLY A 640 8.66 15.03 -6.80
CA GLY A 640 9.60 16.15 -6.93
C GLY A 640 9.12 17.16 -7.96
N GLU A 641 9.82 18.29 -8.03
CA GLU A 641 9.45 19.42 -8.89
C GLU A 641 9.39 19.07 -10.39
N LYS A 642 10.16 18.07 -10.84
CA LYS A 642 10.14 17.59 -12.23
C LYS A 642 9.20 16.40 -12.43
N GLY A 643 8.38 16.05 -11.44
CA GLY A 643 7.44 14.93 -11.47
C GLY A 643 8.08 13.57 -11.18
N GLU A 644 9.33 13.55 -10.73
CA GLU A 644 10.05 12.33 -10.39
C GLU A 644 9.59 11.74 -9.06
N LYS A 645 9.62 10.41 -8.96
CA LYS A 645 9.33 9.70 -7.71
C LYS A 645 10.38 10.06 -6.66
N MET A 646 9.92 10.44 -5.47
CA MET A 646 10.81 10.69 -4.34
C MET A 646 11.24 9.39 -3.67
N SER A 647 12.52 9.26 -3.32
CA SER A 647 13.02 8.15 -2.51
C SER A 647 14.22 8.55 -1.66
N LYS A 648 14.31 7.94 -0.46
CA LYS A 648 15.44 8.19 0.44
C LYS A 648 16.79 7.79 -0.16
N SER A 649 16.82 6.78 -1.03
CA SER A 649 18.05 6.32 -1.68
C SER A 649 18.54 7.25 -2.78
N VAL A 650 17.62 7.97 -3.46
CA VAL A 650 17.96 9.01 -4.45
C VAL A 650 18.28 10.34 -3.76
N GLY A 651 17.84 10.53 -2.51
CA GLY A 651 18.12 11.72 -1.72
C GLY A 651 17.27 12.94 -2.08
N ASN A 652 16.20 12.76 -2.88
CA ASN A 652 15.31 13.83 -3.35
C ASN A 652 14.02 13.95 -2.51
N VAL A 653 14.01 13.43 -1.27
CA VAL A 653 12.85 13.52 -0.38
C VAL A 653 12.85 14.89 0.29
N VAL A 654 11.75 15.63 0.13
CA VAL A 654 11.54 16.87 0.88
C VAL A 654 11.08 16.55 2.30
N ASP A 655 11.83 17.05 3.29
CA ASP A 655 11.51 16.94 4.71
C ASP A 655 10.62 18.13 5.14
N PRO A 656 9.41 17.90 5.67
CA PRO A 656 8.57 18.97 6.20
C PRO A 656 9.24 19.83 7.28
N ASP A 657 10.14 19.27 8.08
CA ASP A 657 10.87 20.04 9.10
C ASP A 657 11.81 21.08 8.44
N VAL A 658 12.51 20.66 7.38
CA VAL A 658 13.36 21.55 6.56
C VAL A 658 12.52 22.64 5.89
N VAL A 659 11.31 22.33 5.41
CA VAL A 659 10.40 23.35 4.86
C VAL A 659 10.04 24.40 5.91
N ILE A 660 9.74 23.97 7.14
CA ILE A 660 9.26 24.88 8.20
C ILE A 660 10.41 25.68 8.81
N ASN A 661 11.48 24.99 9.21
CA ASN A 661 12.58 25.55 10.00
C ASN A 661 13.79 25.99 9.17
N GLY A 662 13.83 25.64 7.88
CA GLY A 662 14.97 25.84 7.01
C GLY A 662 15.99 24.70 7.12
N GLY A 663 16.80 24.56 6.08
CA GLY A 663 17.87 23.57 6.00
C GLY A 663 19.20 24.05 6.59
N SER A 664 20.28 23.32 6.32
CA SER A 664 21.62 23.75 6.76
C SER A 664 22.10 25.00 6.02
N ASP A 665 21.64 25.19 4.78
CA ASP A 665 21.88 26.38 3.97
C ASP A 665 20.57 27.11 3.69
N HIS A 666 20.28 28.17 4.46
CA HIS A 666 19.07 28.96 4.32
C HIS A 666 18.97 29.74 3.00
N SER A 667 20.04 29.82 2.19
CA SER A 667 19.97 30.46 0.87
C SER A 667 19.27 29.59 -0.17
N THR A 668 19.34 28.27 0.02
CA THR A 668 18.72 27.26 -0.84
C THR A 668 17.47 26.63 -0.20
N GLU A 669 17.48 26.51 1.13
CA GLU A 669 16.40 25.95 1.94
C GLU A 669 15.97 26.95 3.04
N PRO A 670 15.30 28.05 2.67
CA PRO A 670 14.86 29.05 3.65
C PRO A 670 13.75 28.49 4.55
N PRO A 671 13.62 29.00 5.79
CA PRO A 671 12.48 28.68 6.66
C PRO A 671 11.20 29.28 6.07
N TYR A 672 10.35 28.44 5.47
CA TYR A 672 9.08 28.87 4.89
C TYR A 672 7.95 28.96 5.93
N GLY A 673 8.07 28.29 7.08
CA GLY A 673 7.00 28.19 8.07
C GLY A 673 5.91 27.17 7.74
N ALA A 674 5.10 26.83 8.74
CA ALA A 674 4.01 25.87 8.62
C ALA A 674 2.85 26.39 7.75
N ASP A 675 2.59 27.70 7.76
CA ASP A 675 1.50 28.25 6.93
C ASP A 675 1.81 28.06 5.44
N THR A 676 3.07 28.22 5.02
CA THR A 676 3.49 27.97 3.63
C THR A 676 3.30 26.51 3.24
N LEU A 677 3.70 25.58 4.11
CA LEU A 677 3.46 24.16 3.89
C LEU A 677 1.96 23.86 3.75
N ARG A 678 1.13 24.49 4.58
CA ARG A 678 -0.33 24.31 4.53
C ARG A 678 -0.97 24.94 3.30
N TRP A 679 -0.49 26.10 2.86
CA TRP A 679 -0.96 26.78 1.66
C TRP A 679 -0.66 25.97 0.40
N TRP A 680 0.55 25.41 0.31
CA TRP A 680 0.92 24.47 -0.76
C TRP A 680 -0.08 23.31 -0.86
N VAL A 681 -0.46 22.70 0.27
CA VAL A 681 -1.46 21.62 0.27
C VAL A 681 -2.82 22.13 -0.22
N ALA A 682 -3.27 23.30 0.24
CA ALA A 682 -4.58 23.86 -0.10
C ALA A 682 -4.71 24.25 -1.58
N GLU A 683 -3.63 24.73 -2.20
CA GLU A 683 -3.60 25.13 -3.62
C GLU A 683 -3.46 23.92 -4.57
N SER A 684 -2.93 22.81 -4.07
CA SER A 684 -2.57 21.65 -4.89
C SER A 684 -3.78 20.96 -5.53
N ASN A 685 -3.62 20.49 -6.77
CA ASN A 685 -4.56 19.52 -7.37
C ASN A 685 -4.34 18.12 -6.78
N VAL A 686 -4.95 17.88 -5.63
CA VAL A 686 -4.68 16.69 -4.81
C VAL A 686 -5.11 15.37 -5.42
N TYR A 687 -5.95 15.35 -6.46
CA TYR A 687 -6.43 14.11 -7.09
C TYR A 687 -5.44 13.51 -8.11
N THR A 688 -4.38 14.25 -8.43
CA THR A 688 -3.26 13.81 -9.28
C THR A 688 -1.96 13.78 -8.47
N GLU A 689 -0.81 13.65 -9.13
CA GLU A 689 0.47 13.82 -8.45
C GLU A 689 0.64 15.28 -7.99
N VAL A 690 1.13 15.45 -6.77
CA VAL A 690 1.32 16.74 -6.10
C VAL A 690 2.81 17.08 -6.08
N GLN A 691 3.20 18.07 -6.87
CA GLN A 691 4.59 18.51 -6.97
C GLN A 691 5.02 19.32 -5.75
N ILE A 692 6.23 19.08 -5.26
CA ILE A 692 6.86 19.89 -4.22
C ILE A 692 8.33 20.16 -4.54
N GLY A 693 8.74 21.41 -4.33
CA GLY A 693 10.07 21.92 -4.59
C GLY A 693 10.18 23.42 -4.28
N PRO A 694 11.38 24.01 -4.37
CA PRO A 694 11.62 25.41 -4.04
C PRO A 694 10.69 26.39 -4.76
N THR A 695 10.36 26.15 -6.03
CA THR A 695 9.50 27.07 -6.81
C THR A 695 8.09 27.15 -6.26
N VAL A 696 7.44 26.00 -6.00
CA VAL A 696 6.06 25.98 -5.49
C VAL A 696 5.98 26.45 -4.03
N LEU A 697 7.01 26.17 -3.22
CA LEU A 697 7.08 26.67 -1.85
C LEU A 697 7.29 28.20 -1.82
N SER A 698 8.13 28.73 -2.70
CA SER A 698 8.31 30.18 -2.85
C SER A 698 7.03 30.86 -3.31
N SER A 699 6.32 30.27 -4.28
CA SER A 699 5.01 30.76 -4.74
C SER A 699 3.99 30.80 -3.61
N ALA A 700 3.89 29.72 -2.82
CA ALA A 700 2.99 29.66 -1.67
C ALA A 700 3.36 30.71 -0.59
N GLN A 701 4.65 30.94 -0.36
CA GLN A 701 5.11 31.98 0.57
C GLN A 701 4.76 33.38 0.06
N ASP A 702 4.92 33.64 -1.24
CA ASP A 702 4.57 34.91 -1.87
C ASP A 702 3.06 35.20 -1.75
N ASP A 703 2.21 34.19 -1.93
CA ASP A 703 0.77 34.31 -1.73
C ASP A 703 0.39 34.65 -0.28
N ILE A 704 1.02 33.98 0.69
CA ILE A 704 0.83 34.30 2.11
C ILE A 704 1.30 35.73 2.40
N ASN A 705 2.47 36.14 1.90
CA ASN A 705 2.98 37.50 2.08
C ASN A 705 2.02 38.53 1.45
N LYS A 706 1.43 38.23 0.30
CA LYS A 706 0.42 39.08 -0.35
C LYS A 706 -0.85 39.19 0.50
N LEU A 707 -1.34 38.08 1.05
CA LEU A 707 -2.49 38.07 1.96
C LEU A 707 -2.17 38.90 3.23
N ARG A 708 -1.02 38.69 3.84
CA ARG A 708 -0.56 39.45 5.01
C ARG A 708 -0.47 40.95 4.74
N ASN A 709 0.08 41.34 3.59
CA ASN A 709 0.15 42.75 3.20
C ASN A 709 -1.22 43.37 2.97
N THR A 710 -2.16 42.60 2.41
CA THR A 710 -3.55 43.03 2.23
C THR A 710 -4.22 43.23 3.60
N LEU A 711 -4.11 42.26 4.50
CA LEU A 711 -4.65 42.36 5.87
C LEU A 711 -4.01 43.51 6.65
N ARG A 712 -2.69 43.71 6.53
CA ARG A 712 -1.97 44.84 7.13
C ARG A 712 -2.52 46.17 6.65
N PHE A 713 -2.76 46.30 5.34
CA PHE A 713 -3.30 47.52 4.75
C PHE A 713 -4.72 47.77 5.27
N LEU A 714 -5.59 46.75 5.30
CA LEU A 714 -6.94 46.86 5.83
C LEU A 714 -6.94 47.26 7.31
N LEU A 715 -6.21 46.54 8.16
CA LEU A 715 -6.04 46.86 9.59
C LEU A 715 -5.54 48.29 9.78
N GLY A 716 -4.57 48.72 8.97
CA GLY A 716 -4.02 50.05 9.02
C GLY A 716 -5.03 51.16 8.72
N ASN A 717 -5.92 50.93 7.75
CA ASN A 717 -6.98 51.89 7.39
C ASN A 717 -8.16 51.89 8.37
N LEU A 718 -8.30 50.83 9.17
CA LEU A 718 -9.30 50.74 10.23
C LEU A 718 -8.81 51.33 11.57
N ALA A 719 -7.62 51.95 11.60
CA ALA A 719 -7.08 52.58 12.80
C ALA A 719 -8.02 53.71 13.29
N GLY A 720 -8.62 53.50 14.46
CA GLY A 720 -9.59 54.45 15.05
C GLY A 720 -11.03 54.28 14.58
N PHE A 721 -11.34 53.29 13.74
CA PHE A 721 -12.71 52.96 13.33
C PHE A 721 -13.37 51.99 14.31
N SER A 722 -14.56 52.32 14.80
CA SER A 722 -15.41 51.44 15.61
C SER A 722 -16.65 51.02 14.82
N PRO A 723 -16.85 49.71 14.56
CA PRO A 723 -18.04 49.23 13.86
C PRO A 723 -19.36 49.66 14.51
N GLU A 724 -19.38 49.84 15.83
CA GLU A 724 -20.58 50.21 16.59
C GLU A 724 -21.02 51.66 16.37
N THR A 725 -20.08 52.58 16.13
CA THR A 725 -20.37 54.02 16.01
C THR A 725 -20.19 54.57 14.60
N ASP A 726 -19.32 53.94 13.80
CA ASP A 726 -18.83 54.52 12.56
C ASP A 726 -19.32 53.74 11.32
N SER A 727 -19.97 52.58 11.51
CA SER A 727 -20.54 51.83 10.40
C SER A 727 -21.73 52.56 9.77
N ILE A 728 -21.78 52.55 8.44
CA ILE A 728 -22.88 53.14 7.66
C ILE A 728 -23.79 52.03 7.10
N PRO A 729 -25.11 52.26 6.99
CA PRO A 729 -26.00 51.30 6.34
C PRO A 729 -25.59 51.03 4.89
N THR A 730 -25.80 49.81 4.40
CA THR A 730 -25.46 49.42 3.01
C THR A 730 -26.11 50.35 1.98
N SER A 731 -27.30 50.88 2.27
CA SER A 731 -28.01 51.84 1.41
C SER A 731 -27.32 53.20 1.29
N GLU A 732 -26.43 53.53 2.22
CA GLU A 732 -25.69 54.81 2.28
C GLU A 732 -24.22 54.67 1.86
N MET A 733 -23.75 53.43 1.62
CA MET A 733 -22.43 53.15 1.08
C MET A 733 -22.30 53.62 -0.38
N TYR A 734 -21.09 53.94 -0.84
CA TYR A 734 -20.85 54.17 -2.26
C TYR A 734 -21.12 52.90 -3.07
N LEU A 735 -21.49 53.05 -4.34
CA LEU A 735 -21.76 51.92 -5.23
C LEU A 735 -20.60 50.92 -5.33
N ILE A 736 -19.35 51.39 -5.22
CA ILE A 736 -18.17 50.53 -5.23
C ILE A 736 -18.06 49.67 -3.97
N ASP A 737 -18.42 50.21 -2.81
CA ASP A 737 -18.39 49.49 -1.53
C ASP A 737 -19.52 48.46 -1.48
N GLN A 738 -20.70 48.81 -2.02
CA GLN A 738 -21.82 47.88 -2.20
C GLN A 738 -21.49 46.73 -3.16
N TYR A 739 -20.58 46.94 -4.11
CA TYR A 739 -20.13 45.89 -5.03
C TYR A 739 -19.10 44.94 -4.37
N ILE A 740 -18.29 45.44 -3.42
CA ILE A 740 -17.28 44.64 -2.71
C ILE A 740 -17.93 43.75 -1.64
N LEU A 741 -18.97 44.25 -0.97
CA LEU A 741 -19.78 43.52 0.02
C LEU A 741 -20.66 42.44 -0.65
#